data_AF-A0A3M7MCH9-F1
#
_entry.id   AF-A0A3M7MCH9-F1
#
_cell.length_a   1.000
_cell.length_b   1.000
_cell.length_c   1.000
_cell.angle_alpha   90.00
_cell.angle_beta   90.00
_cell.angle_gamma   90.00
#
_symmetry.space_group_name_H-M   'P 1'
#
loop_
_entity.id
_entity.type
_entity.pdbx_description
1 polymer ?
#
loop_
_entity_poly.entity_id
_entity_poly.type
_entity_poly.pdbx_seq_one_letter_code
_entity_poly.pdbx_strand_id
1 'polypeptide(L)'
;MQVRSDAAESGWHRTHTTHCNAVKDMVLALHVWGPAFGLPSIEPECIATIAYCQRVIPKGEWTLAAEHDPTVGVTESLPILFDDDVATASGFEDIVAYLRNHPAVTDDPDGGLSSRQRTDRTAFITFLQSTATPLIDLSLYVSAENYNTTTSSAYTAILPWYANYTVPPKRRELARTRTAHMGLSSLDVDTTAEDGFVPGRGTASSEYEAAKRAAGIPTESKPNTQLSIGRSKGLTGLLGGQLYAARFKLDALSADLLDPLSDLLGRHDYLLHGEEASSLDCLAFGYLSLLIYPPVPQAWLRETIKMKYPRIGAYVHKLHGDLFHNDEVSPAEVWSISNSTTKTHRSPLLPWVARSETFGSKALASAKEVVGSIPGISKLSQRSTAVAVSQCTKSELPSPLVVNSLTHKTHPYIKMHRTYSMRQSRAPTASQIQSPPPPASSTKSGRFFGKANIGHTFRHKSAGAFGPDLAKKLSQLVKMEKNVMRSMELVSRERMEVAQQLSIWGEACDDDVSDVTDKLGVLIYEIGELEDQYVDRYDQYRVTIKSIRNIEASVQPSRDRKQKITDQIAQLKYKEPNSPKIVVLEQELVRAEAESLVAEAQLSNITREKLKAAFTYQFDAMREHCEKLAIIAGYGKHLLELVDDTPVTPGETRQAYDGYEASKAIIQDCEDALTNWVSQNASVSAKLSQRSRTLSQRRRNRNHSEGVDLSGQDQALDRESGLWIPASEHQGNSYEDREDLDDDINSTIASEHQRGREDERIVAA
;
A
#
# COMPACT_ATOMS: atom_id res chain seq x y z
N MET A 1 -54.82 -71.22 -23.44
CA MET A 1 -56.15 -71.70 -23.86
C MET A 1 -56.73 -70.63 -24.78
N GLN A 2 -57.15 -71.03 -26.00
CA GLN A 2 -57.66 -70.26 -27.17
C GLN A 2 -57.94 -68.74 -26.98
N VAL A 3 -57.42 -67.80 -27.80
CA VAL A 3 -57.53 -67.57 -29.27
C VAL A 3 -58.96 -67.43 -29.81
N ARG A 4 -59.33 -66.20 -30.22
CA ARG A 4 -60.03 -65.76 -31.46
C ARG A 4 -60.50 -64.29 -31.27
N SER A 5 -59.98 -63.27 -31.97
CA SER A 5 -60.10 -62.93 -33.43
C SER A 5 -61.58 -62.65 -33.79
N ASP A 6 -62.02 -61.57 -34.47
CA ASP A 6 -61.42 -60.66 -35.46
C ASP A 6 -62.29 -59.39 -35.67
N ALA A 7 -61.73 -58.46 -36.48
CA ALA A 7 -62.34 -57.42 -37.34
C ALA A 7 -62.53 -56.01 -36.73
N ALA A 8 -61.70 -55.01 -37.10
CA ALA A 8 -61.70 -54.17 -38.33
C ALA A 8 -62.93 -53.25 -38.38
N GLU A 9 -62.90 -51.94 -38.66
CA GLU A 9 -61.95 -51.11 -39.41
C GLU A 9 -62.31 -49.61 -39.21
N SER A 10 -61.29 -48.73 -39.24
CA SER A 10 -61.26 -47.33 -39.69
C SER A 10 -62.39 -46.32 -39.42
N GLY A 11 -62.01 -45.15 -38.89
CA GLY A 11 -62.76 -43.90 -39.12
C GLY A 11 -62.30 -42.74 -38.24
N TRP A 12 -61.45 -41.87 -38.78
CA TRP A 12 -60.90 -40.69 -38.11
C TRP A 12 -62.00 -39.74 -37.59
N HIS A 13 -61.84 -39.20 -36.37
CA HIS A 13 -61.63 -37.76 -36.13
C HIS A 13 -61.58 -37.39 -34.63
N ARG A 14 -60.42 -36.84 -34.24
CA ARG A 14 -60.21 -35.68 -33.35
C ARG A 14 -60.69 -35.82 -31.89
N THR A 15 -59.81 -36.32 -31.02
CA THR A 15 -59.90 -36.19 -29.57
C THR A 15 -59.42 -34.81 -29.11
N HIS A 16 -60.32 -34.03 -28.52
CA HIS A 16 -59.96 -33.00 -27.53
C HIS A 16 -59.59 -33.73 -26.24
N THR A 17 -58.32 -33.68 -25.85
CA THR A 17 -57.85 -34.17 -24.56
C THR A 17 -57.52 -32.97 -23.69
N THR A 18 -58.29 -32.80 -22.62
CA THR A 18 -58.05 -31.91 -21.49
C THR A 18 -56.63 -32.13 -20.95
N HIS A 19 -55.76 -31.12 -21.03
CA HIS A 19 -54.50 -31.08 -20.30
C HIS A 19 -54.71 -30.28 -19.01
N CYS A 20 -54.50 -30.95 -17.88
CA CYS A 20 -54.22 -30.29 -16.61
C CYS A 20 -52.84 -29.61 -16.74
N ASN A 21 -52.80 -28.29 -16.63
CA ASN A 21 -51.55 -27.54 -16.57
C ASN A 21 -50.94 -27.74 -15.17
N ALA A 22 -49.86 -28.51 -15.11
CA ALA A 22 -48.90 -28.46 -14.01
C ALA A 22 -48.24 -27.07 -14.03
N VAL A 23 -48.43 -26.30 -12.96
CA VAL A 23 -47.62 -25.10 -12.70
C VAL A 23 -46.23 -25.61 -12.36
N LYS A 24 -45.27 -25.26 -13.21
CA LYS A 24 -43.84 -25.49 -13.03
C LYS A 24 -43.42 -24.72 -11.77
N ASP A 25 -42.82 -25.39 -10.78
CA ASP A 25 -42.31 -24.75 -9.56
C ASP A 25 -41.30 -23.65 -9.94
N MET A 26 -41.70 -22.38 -9.84
CA MET A 26 -40.81 -21.22 -10.02
C MET A 26 -40.05 -20.99 -8.71
N VAL A 27 -38.72 -21.03 -8.74
CA VAL A 27 -37.88 -20.88 -7.54
C VAL A 27 -36.97 -19.67 -7.71
N LEU A 28 -37.21 -18.62 -6.92
CA LEU A 28 -36.34 -17.46 -6.88
C LEU A 28 -34.99 -17.85 -6.22
N ALA A 29 -33.87 -17.54 -6.86
CA ALA A 29 -32.54 -17.82 -6.32
C ALA A 29 -31.75 -16.52 -6.14
N LEU A 30 -31.36 -16.22 -4.90
CA LEU A 30 -30.57 -15.04 -4.56
C LEU A 30 -29.10 -15.41 -4.39
N HIS A 31 -28.23 -14.80 -5.20
CA HIS A 31 -26.79 -14.99 -5.16
C HIS A 31 -26.15 -13.84 -4.37
N VAL A 32 -25.41 -14.18 -3.32
CA VAL A 32 -24.82 -13.23 -2.36
C VAL A 32 -23.39 -13.61 -1.98
N TRP A 33 -22.65 -12.68 -1.38
CA TRP A 33 -21.41 -13.04 -0.70
C TRP A 33 -21.66 -13.94 0.51
N GLY A 34 -20.70 -14.81 0.81
CA GLY A 34 -20.81 -15.74 1.94
C GLY A 34 -20.91 -15.06 3.32
N PRO A 35 -21.39 -15.80 4.34
CA PRO A 35 -21.59 -15.29 5.69
C PRO A 35 -20.28 -14.92 6.40
N ALA A 36 -20.32 -13.89 7.23
CA ALA A 36 -19.18 -13.43 8.02
C ALA A 36 -19.65 -12.69 9.27
N PHE A 37 -18.85 -12.71 10.34
CA PHE A 37 -19.11 -11.95 11.58
C PHE A 37 -20.44 -12.28 12.29
N GLY A 38 -20.97 -13.48 12.08
CA GLY A 38 -22.30 -13.88 12.57
C GLY A 38 -23.46 -13.35 11.72
N LEU A 39 -23.17 -12.60 10.65
CA LEU A 39 -24.13 -12.05 9.70
C LEU A 39 -24.23 -12.95 8.45
N PRO A 40 -25.37 -12.90 7.72
CA PRO A 40 -25.60 -13.77 6.57
C PRO A 40 -24.70 -13.44 5.36
N SER A 41 -24.02 -12.29 5.35
CA SER A 41 -23.07 -11.92 4.31
C SER A 41 -21.98 -10.97 4.83
N ILE A 42 -20.85 -10.85 4.12
CA ILE A 42 -19.78 -9.87 4.42
C ILE A 42 -20.06 -8.48 3.82
N GLU A 43 -21.01 -8.38 2.87
CA GLU A 43 -21.36 -7.12 2.18
C GLU A 43 -22.69 -6.53 2.67
N PRO A 44 -22.79 -5.20 2.81
CA PRO A 44 -23.96 -4.53 3.39
C PRO A 44 -25.20 -4.72 2.52
N GLU A 45 -25.10 -4.53 1.20
CA GLU A 45 -26.24 -4.69 0.28
C GLU A 45 -26.71 -6.14 0.22
N CYS A 46 -25.81 -7.12 0.33
CA CYS A 46 -26.19 -8.53 0.40
C CYS A 46 -26.98 -8.84 1.67
N ILE A 47 -26.54 -8.33 2.83
CA ILE A 47 -27.30 -8.48 4.10
C ILE A 47 -28.69 -7.83 3.96
N ALA A 48 -28.75 -6.63 3.38
CA ALA A 48 -29.99 -5.89 3.18
C ALA A 48 -30.98 -6.65 2.28
N THR A 49 -30.52 -7.21 1.16
CA THR A 49 -31.38 -7.97 0.25
C THR A 49 -31.86 -9.27 0.89
N ILE A 50 -31.02 -9.96 1.68
CA ILE A 50 -31.43 -11.15 2.43
C ILE A 50 -32.52 -10.79 3.44
N ALA A 51 -32.34 -9.70 4.18
CA ALA A 51 -33.34 -9.19 5.13
C ALA A 51 -34.67 -8.87 4.44
N TYR A 52 -34.62 -8.24 3.26
CA TYR A 52 -35.80 -7.93 2.47
C TYR A 52 -36.50 -9.19 1.97
N CYS A 53 -35.78 -10.13 1.34
CA CYS A 53 -36.32 -11.38 0.83
C CYS A 53 -36.95 -12.24 1.93
N GLN A 54 -36.30 -12.36 3.08
CA GLN A 54 -36.81 -13.11 4.25
C GLN A 54 -38.16 -12.56 4.75
N ARG A 55 -38.41 -11.27 4.54
CA ARG A 55 -39.64 -10.59 4.97
C ARG A 55 -40.76 -10.68 3.94
N VAL A 56 -40.45 -10.47 2.66
CA VAL A 56 -41.45 -10.35 1.59
C VAL A 56 -41.82 -11.67 0.90
N ILE A 57 -40.92 -12.66 0.93
CA ILE A 57 -41.11 -13.94 0.26
C ILE A 57 -41.38 -15.04 1.30
N PRO A 58 -42.48 -15.82 1.16
CA PRO A 58 -42.77 -16.95 2.03
C PRO A 58 -41.63 -17.99 2.06
N LYS A 59 -41.49 -18.68 3.20
CA LYS A 59 -40.51 -19.77 3.36
C LYS A 59 -40.79 -20.88 2.34
N GLY A 60 -39.79 -21.22 1.53
CA GLY A 60 -39.85 -22.31 0.54
C GLY A 60 -39.99 -21.85 -0.91
N GLU A 61 -40.30 -20.58 -1.16
CA GLU A 61 -40.41 -20.03 -2.53
C GLU A 61 -39.12 -19.36 -3.03
N TRP A 62 -38.09 -19.32 -2.18
CA TRP A 62 -36.79 -18.77 -2.54
C TRP A 62 -35.63 -19.56 -1.93
N THR A 63 -34.46 -19.40 -2.55
CA THR A 63 -33.22 -20.06 -2.18
C THR A 63 -32.05 -19.07 -2.14
N LEU A 64 -31.05 -19.37 -1.32
CA LEU A 64 -29.88 -18.53 -1.11
C LEU A 64 -28.60 -19.27 -1.50
N ALA A 65 -27.82 -18.68 -2.40
CA ALA A 65 -26.55 -19.22 -2.88
C ALA A 65 -25.38 -18.30 -2.53
N ALA A 66 -24.36 -18.85 -1.87
CA ALA A 66 -23.13 -18.12 -1.57
C ALA A 66 -22.19 -18.15 -2.79
N GLU A 67 -21.99 -17.02 -3.44
CA GLU A 67 -21.11 -16.86 -4.61
C GLU A 67 -19.97 -15.85 -4.32
N HIS A 68 -18.94 -15.87 -5.16
CA HIS A 68 -17.76 -15.00 -5.04
C HIS A 68 -17.35 -14.38 -6.38
N ASP A 69 -17.77 -14.96 -7.50
CA ASP A 69 -17.57 -14.42 -8.83
C ASP A 69 -18.83 -13.63 -9.23
N PRO A 70 -18.75 -12.30 -9.41
CA PRO A 70 -19.90 -11.52 -9.82
C PRO A 70 -20.21 -11.67 -11.32
N THR A 71 -19.45 -12.45 -12.10
CA THR A 71 -19.52 -12.46 -13.58
C THR A 71 -20.67 -13.29 -14.18
N VAL A 72 -21.78 -13.45 -13.47
CA VAL A 72 -23.01 -14.06 -14.00
C VAL A 72 -23.95 -12.95 -14.52
N GLY A 73 -23.56 -12.28 -15.60
CA GLY A 73 -24.37 -11.22 -16.23
C GLY A 73 -23.59 -10.01 -16.75
N VAL A 74 -24.28 -8.88 -16.89
CA VAL A 74 -23.75 -7.59 -17.38
C VAL A 74 -23.13 -6.75 -16.25
N THR A 75 -23.47 -7.04 -15.00
CA THR A 75 -23.11 -6.25 -13.81
C THR A 75 -22.02 -6.95 -12.98
N GLU A 76 -20.98 -6.21 -12.58
CA GLU A 76 -19.83 -6.75 -11.83
C GLU A 76 -20.03 -6.78 -10.29
N SER A 77 -21.26 -6.72 -9.79
CA SER A 77 -21.55 -6.63 -8.34
C SER A 77 -22.68 -7.55 -7.88
N LEU A 78 -22.43 -8.28 -6.79
CA LEU A 78 -23.46 -8.98 -5.99
C LEU A 78 -24.13 -7.98 -5.03
N PRO A 79 -25.41 -8.13 -4.67
CA PRO A 79 -26.29 -9.30 -4.88
C PRO A 79 -26.94 -9.38 -6.27
N ILE A 80 -27.28 -10.60 -6.72
CA ILE A 80 -27.99 -10.85 -7.99
C ILE A 80 -29.17 -11.78 -7.74
N LEU A 81 -30.35 -11.46 -8.28
CA LEU A 81 -31.55 -12.29 -8.24
C LEU A 81 -31.77 -13.03 -9.55
N PHE A 82 -31.95 -14.34 -9.45
CA PHE A 82 -32.33 -15.23 -10.54
C PHE A 82 -33.80 -15.62 -10.39
N ASP A 83 -34.55 -15.44 -11.47
CA ASP A 83 -35.89 -15.97 -11.65
C ASP A 83 -35.82 -17.04 -12.74
N ASP A 84 -36.20 -18.29 -12.41
CA ASP A 84 -36.08 -19.45 -13.31
C ASP A 84 -34.70 -19.59 -13.99
N ASP A 85 -33.61 -19.49 -13.21
CA ASP A 85 -32.20 -19.53 -13.65
C ASP A 85 -31.78 -18.36 -14.58
N VAL A 86 -32.59 -17.30 -14.71
CA VAL A 86 -32.28 -16.09 -15.48
C VAL A 86 -31.93 -14.93 -14.54
N ALA A 87 -30.71 -14.39 -14.67
CA ALA A 87 -30.29 -13.20 -13.92
C ALA A 87 -31.15 -11.99 -14.31
N THR A 88 -32.05 -11.57 -13.43
CA THR A 88 -33.09 -10.56 -13.76
C THR A 88 -32.80 -9.19 -13.16
N ALA A 89 -32.26 -9.14 -11.94
CA ALA A 89 -31.95 -7.90 -11.25
C ALA A 89 -30.66 -8.01 -10.43
N SER A 90 -29.93 -6.90 -10.30
CA SER A 90 -28.64 -6.82 -9.60
C SER A 90 -28.58 -5.58 -8.72
N GLY A 91 -28.06 -5.70 -7.50
CA GLY A 91 -28.06 -4.61 -6.52
C GLY A 91 -29.38 -4.48 -5.77
N PHE A 92 -29.33 -3.86 -4.59
CA PHE A 92 -30.48 -3.82 -3.68
C PHE A 92 -31.72 -3.15 -4.30
N GLU A 93 -31.56 -1.97 -4.90
CA GLU A 93 -32.68 -1.17 -5.41
C GLU A 93 -33.42 -1.85 -6.57
N ASP A 94 -32.68 -2.38 -7.53
CA ASP A 94 -33.26 -3.07 -8.70
C ASP A 94 -33.96 -4.36 -8.28
N ILE A 95 -33.39 -5.12 -7.33
CA ILE A 95 -34.00 -6.33 -6.79
C ILE A 95 -35.30 -5.99 -6.07
N VAL A 96 -35.30 -4.96 -5.23
CA VAL A 96 -36.52 -4.50 -4.53
C VAL A 96 -37.58 -4.03 -5.55
N ALA A 97 -37.19 -3.28 -6.58
CA ALA A 97 -38.10 -2.81 -7.62
C ALA A 97 -38.72 -3.96 -8.43
N TYR A 98 -37.93 -4.99 -8.73
CA TYR A 98 -38.39 -6.19 -9.40
C TYR A 98 -39.34 -7.01 -8.52
N LEU A 99 -38.94 -7.31 -7.28
CA LEU A 99 -39.72 -8.13 -6.34
C LEU A 99 -41.08 -7.49 -6.00
N ARG A 100 -41.18 -6.16 -5.88
CA ARG A 100 -42.48 -5.49 -5.66
C ARG A 100 -43.54 -5.81 -6.72
N ASN A 101 -43.12 -6.11 -7.94
CA ASN A 101 -44.02 -6.44 -9.05
C ASN A 101 -44.15 -7.95 -9.28
N HIS A 102 -43.48 -8.78 -8.46
CA HIS A 102 -43.40 -10.22 -8.64
C HIS A 102 -44.55 -10.94 -7.92
N PRO A 103 -45.19 -11.96 -8.54
CA PRO A 103 -46.36 -12.64 -7.97
C PRO A 103 -46.09 -13.42 -6.67
N ALA A 104 -44.85 -13.80 -6.40
CA ALA A 104 -44.46 -14.48 -5.16
C ALA A 104 -44.39 -13.54 -3.93
N VAL A 105 -44.39 -12.23 -4.14
CA VAL A 105 -44.39 -11.26 -3.04
C VAL A 105 -45.81 -11.07 -2.53
N THR A 106 -46.02 -11.44 -1.27
CA THR A 106 -47.34 -11.46 -0.63
C THR A 106 -47.67 -10.13 0.06
N ASP A 107 -46.65 -9.41 0.53
CA ASP A 107 -46.80 -8.12 1.20
C ASP A 107 -45.67 -7.16 0.78
N ASP A 108 -46.03 -5.96 0.30
CA ASP A 108 -45.07 -4.91 -0.02
C ASP A 108 -44.88 -4.03 1.21
N PRO A 109 -43.69 -4.06 1.87
CA PRO A 109 -43.44 -3.30 3.08
C PRO A 109 -43.52 -1.79 2.86
N ASP A 110 -43.44 -1.34 1.61
CA ASP A 110 -43.50 0.06 1.24
C ASP A 110 -44.86 0.50 0.66
N GLY A 111 -45.83 -0.42 0.55
CA GLY A 111 -47.13 -0.17 -0.06
C GLY A 111 -47.90 0.95 0.66
N GLY A 112 -47.81 0.99 1.99
CA GLY A 112 -48.45 1.99 2.86
C GLY A 112 -47.75 3.35 2.98
N LEU A 113 -46.59 3.55 2.34
CA LEU A 113 -45.81 4.78 2.50
C LEU A 113 -46.46 5.97 1.78
N SER A 114 -46.56 7.10 2.47
CA SER A 114 -46.97 8.39 1.90
C SER A 114 -45.98 8.88 0.84
N SER A 115 -46.44 9.78 -0.05
CA SER A 115 -45.57 10.36 -1.11
C SER A 115 -44.28 10.97 -0.54
N ARG A 116 -44.38 11.67 0.60
CA ARG A 116 -43.22 12.23 1.30
C ARG A 116 -42.29 11.16 1.88
N GLN A 117 -42.84 10.12 2.50
CA GLN A 117 -42.02 9.00 2.99
C GLN A 117 -41.32 8.26 1.86
N ARG A 118 -41.93 8.17 0.66
CA ARG A 118 -41.30 7.56 -0.51
C ARG A 118 -40.11 8.39 -1.02
N THR A 119 -40.21 9.72 -1.00
CA THR A 119 -39.09 10.59 -1.35
C THR A 119 -37.98 10.52 -0.30
N ASP A 120 -38.36 10.53 0.98
CA ASP A 120 -37.41 10.43 2.10
C ASP A 120 -36.69 9.06 2.04
N ARG A 121 -37.42 7.97 1.78
CA ARG A 121 -36.86 6.63 1.57
C ARG A 121 -35.75 6.64 0.51
N THR A 122 -36.04 7.15 -0.69
CA THR A 122 -35.03 7.19 -1.78
C THR A 122 -33.84 8.07 -1.41
N ALA A 123 -34.07 9.24 -0.80
CA ALA A 123 -32.99 10.11 -0.34
C ALA A 123 -32.09 9.42 0.71
N PHE A 124 -32.69 8.73 1.69
CA PHE A 124 -31.95 8.03 2.74
C PHE A 124 -31.26 6.75 2.26
N ILE A 125 -31.79 6.06 1.24
CA ILE A 125 -31.11 4.94 0.58
C ILE A 125 -29.79 5.43 -0.05
N THR A 126 -29.86 6.47 -0.88
CA THR A 126 -28.66 7.05 -1.52
C THR A 126 -27.70 7.65 -0.49
N PHE A 127 -28.22 8.27 0.56
CA PHE A 127 -27.42 8.77 1.68
C PHE A 127 -26.66 7.65 2.39
N LEU A 128 -27.32 6.54 2.75
CA LEU A 128 -26.67 5.39 3.39
C LEU A 128 -25.57 4.80 2.50
N GLN A 129 -25.86 4.55 1.23
CA GLN A 129 -24.88 3.99 0.30
C GLN A 129 -23.66 4.92 0.13
N SER A 130 -23.86 6.23 0.06
CA SER A 130 -22.76 7.20 -0.15
C SER A 130 -21.95 7.49 1.11
N THR A 131 -22.56 7.50 2.30
CA THR A 131 -21.90 7.91 3.55
C THR A 131 -21.47 6.74 4.43
N ALA A 132 -22.21 5.63 4.45
CA ALA A 132 -21.85 4.46 5.25
C ALA A 132 -20.78 3.59 4.58
N THR A 133 -20.76 3.51 3.24
CA THR A 133 -19.75 2.71 2.51
C THR A 133 -18.31 3.14 2.85
N PRO A 134 -17.95 4.44 2.82
CA PRO A 134 -16.60 4.86 3.22
C PRO A 134 -16.26 4.52 4.67
N LEU A 135 -17.22 4.55 5.59
CA LEU A 135 -16.99 4.20 7.01
C LEU A 135 -16.72 2.69 7.17
N ILE A 136 -17.45 1.84 6.46
CA ILE A 136 -17.18 0.40 6.41
C ILE A 136 -15.80 0.15 5.79
N ASP A 137 -15.49 0.83 4.67
CA ASP A 137 -14.20 0.75 3.98
C ASP A 137 -13.04 1.11 4.92
N LEU A 138 -13.15 2.22 5.66
CA LEU A 138 -12.17 2.65 6.65
C LEU A 138 -11.98 1.63 7.79
N SER A 139 -13.09 1.07 8.28
CA SER A 139 -13.10 0.14 9.41
C SER A 139 -12.55 -1.24 9.08
N LEU A 140 -13.05 -1.86 8.00
CA LEU A 140 -12.78 -3.27 7.67
C LEU A 140 -11.61 -3.45 6.70
N TYR A 141 -11.32 -2.48 5.83
CA TYR A 141 -10.37 -2.67 4.73
C TYR A 141 -9.13 -1.76 4.82
N VAL A 142 -9.29 -0.49 5.18
CA VAL A 142 -8.18 0.48 5.24
C VAL A 142 -7.36 0.31 6.51
N SER A 143 -8.02 0.10 7.67
CA SER A 143 -7.30 -0.19 8.91
C SER A 143 -6.51 -1.49 8.77
N ALA A 144 -5.18 -1.39 8.80
CA ALA A 144 -4.31 -2.54 8.57
C ALA A 144 -4.48 -3.62 9.66
N GLU A 145 -4.64 -3.19 10.91
CA GLU A 145 -4.86 -4.08 12.05
C GLU A 145 -6.18 -4.83 11.91
N ASN A 146 -7.28 -4.13 11.59
CA ASN A 146 -8.61 -4.75 11.42
C ASN A 146 -8.64 -5.70 10.20
N TYR A 147 -8.03 -5.29 9.08
CA TYR A 147 -8.03 -6.10 7.87
C TYR A 147 -7.23 -7.40 8.05
N ASN A 148 -6.01 -7.29 8.60
CA ASN A 148 -5.11 -8.45 8.74
C ASN A 148 -5.63 -9.49 9.73
N THR A 149 -6.28 -9.05 10.81
CA THR A 149 -6.78 -9.93 11.88
C THR A 149 -8.18 -10.50 11.60
N THR A 150 -9.11 -9.64 11.17
CA THR A 150 -10.55 -9.97 11.13
C THR A 150 -11.08 -10.12 9.71
N THR A 151 -10.83 -9.15 8.82
CA THR A 151 -11.46 -9.14 7.48
C THR A 151 -10.85 -10.18 6.54
N SER A 152 -9.52 -10.30 6.50
CA SER A 152 -8.81 -11.26 5.66
C SER A 152 -9.11 -12.71 6.05
N SER A 153 -9.23 -12.97 7.36
CA SER A 153 -9.60 -14.29 7.89
C SER A 153 -11.07 -14.63 7.57
N ALA A 154 -11.98 -13.66 7.63
CA ALA A 154 -13.36 -13.83 7.21
C ALA A 154 -13.48 -14.18 5.71
N TYR A 155 -12.70 -13.52 4.83
CA TYR A 155 -12.65 -13.90 3.42
C TYR A 155 -12.13 -15.32 3.19
N THR A 156 -11.08 -15.70 3.94
CA THR A 156 -10.52 -17.05 3.88
C THR A 156 -11.55 -18.11 4.23
N ALA A 157 -12.50 -17.77 5.11
CA ALA A 157 -13.59 -18.66 5.50
C ALA A 157 -14.69 -18.81 4.45
N ILE A 158 -14.87 -17.89 3.49
CA ILE A 158 -15.96 -17.94 2.49
C ILE A 158 -15.49 -18.17 1.05
N LEU A 159 -14.20 -17.98 0.78
CA LEU A 159 -13.62 -18.11 -0.55
C LEU A 159 -12.91 -19.45 -0.78
N PRO A 160 -12.92 -19.97 -2.02
CA PRO A 160 -11.96 -20.97 -2.44
C PRO A 160 -10.51 -20.48 -2.28
N TRP A 161 -9.59 -21.42 -2.06
CA TRP A 161 -8.18 -21.10 -1.75
C TRP A 161 -7.49 -20.20 -2.79
N TYR A 162 -7.87 -20.30 -4.08
CA TYR A 162 -7.27 -19.51 -5.16
C TYR A 162 -7.75 -18.04 -5.13
N ALA A 163 -9.04 -17.82 -4.84
CA ALA A 163 -9.66 -16.50 -4.82
C ALA A 163 -9.18 -15.63 -3.64
N ASN A 164 -8.60 -16.25 -2.60
CA ASN A 164 -8.00 -15.52 -1.48
C ASN A 164 -6.82 -14.62 -1.89
N TYR A 165 -6.15 -14.91 -2.99
CA TYR A 165 -5.01 -14.10 -3.47
C TYR A 165 -5.42 -12.93 -4.35
N THR A 166 -6.68 -12.85 -4.77
CA THR A 166 -7.16 -11.90 -5.77
C THR A 166 -8.31 -11.05 -5.25
N VAL A 167 -9.35 -11.67 -4.69
CA VAL A 167 -10.58 -10.99 -4.27
C VAL A 167 -10.32 -10.05 -3.08
N PRO A 168 -9.77 -10.50 -1.92
CA PRO A 168 -9.55 -9.61 -0.78
C PRO A 168 -8.58 -8.46 -1.10
N PRO A 169 -7.42 -8.68 -1.77
CA PRO A 169 -6.54 -7.59 -2.17
C PRO A 169 -7.19 -6.59 -3.13
N LYS A 170 -7.97 -7.04 -4.12
CA LYS A 170 -8.69 -6.16 -5.05
C LYS A 170 -9.71 -5.29 -4.31
N ARG A 171 -10.47 -5.88 -3.38
CA ARG A 171 -11.46 -5.14 -2.57
C ARG A 171 -10.80 -4.14 -1.63
N ARG A 172 -9.69 -4.52 -0.97
CA ARG A 172 -8.91 -3.60 -0.13
C ARG A 172 -8.40 -2.41 -0.94
N GLU A 173 -7.93 -2.64 -2.16
CA GLU A 173 -7.49 -1.55 -3.03
C GLU A 173 -8.65 -0.63 -3.44
N LEU A 174 -9.82 -1.19 -3.80
CA LEU A 174 -11.02 -0.39 -4.09
C LEU A 174 -11.42 0.48 -2.89
N ALA A 175 -11.46 -0.08 -1.68
CA ALA A 175 -11.72 0.67 -0.45
C ALA A 175 -10.73 1.82 -0.26
N ARG A 176 -9.42 1.56 -0.41
CA ARG A 176 -8.39 2.60 -0.34
C ARG A 176 -8.60 3.71 -1.36
N THR A 177 -8.93 3.37 -2.61
CA THR A 177 -9.17 4.38 -3.65
C THR A 177 -10.36 5.26 -3.33
N ARG A 178 -11.44 4.70 -2.78
CA ARG A 178 -12.63 5.47 -2.37
C ARG A 178 -12.32 6.42 -1.22
N THR A 179 -11.54 5.99 -0.24
CA THR A 179 -11.26 6.77 0.98
C THR A 179 -9.99 7.62 0.90
N ALA A 180 -9.25 7.58 -0.22
CA ALA A 180 -7.96 8.25 -0.36
C ALA A 180 -8.03 9.77 -0.07
N HIS A 181 -9.12 10.41 -0.51
CA HIS A 181 -9.34 11.85 -0.35
C HIS A 181 -9.56 12.29 1.11
N MET A 182 -9.85 11.36 2.03
CA MET A 182 -10.13 11.67 3.44
C MET A 182 -8.85 11.92 4.27
N GLY A 183 -7.66 11.62 3.72
CA GLY A 183 -6.39 11.89 4.38
C GLY A 183 -6.15 11.07 5.66
N LEU A 184 -6.72 9.86 5.74
CA LEU A 184 -6.63 8.94 6.87
C LEU A 184 -5.62 7.80 6.65
N SER A 185 -4.52 8.08 5.94
CA SER A 185 -3.47 7.10 5.63
C SER A 185 -2.77 6.51 6.88
N SER A 186 -2.85 7.20 8.03
CA SER A 186 -2.36 6.70 9.32
C SER A 186 -3.01 5.40 9.78
N LEU A 187 -4.23 5.08 9.32
CA LEU A 187 -4.93 3.84 9.69
C LEU A 187 -4.30 2.60 9.03
N ASP A 188 -3.56 2.76 7.94
CA ASP A 188 -2.95 1.67 7.17
C ASP A 188 -1.56 1.26 7.73
N VAL A 189 -1.13 1.80 8.87
CA VAL A 189 0.14 1.46 9.53
C VAL A 189 -0.08 0.31 10.51
N ASP A 190 0.49 -0.86 10.23
CA ASP A 190 0.41 -2.05 11.09
C ASP A 190 1.34 -1.91 12.31
N THR A 191 0.77 -1.60 13.47
CA THR A 191 1.47 -1.45 14.76
C THR A 191 1.80 -2.79 15.42
N THR A 192 1.12 -3.89 15.03
CA THR A 192 1.30 -5.21 15.65
C THR A 192 2.51 -5.97 15.13
N ALA A 193 3.06 -5.57 13.98
CA ALA A 193 4.27 -6.14 13.40
C ALA A 193 5.57 -5.81 14.18
N GLU A 194 5.50 -4.95 15.21
CA GLU A 194 6.65 -4.57 16.03
C GLU A 194 6.73 -5.34 17.37
N ASP A 195 5.61 -5.80 17.94
CA ASP A 195 5.57 -6.45 19.27
C ASP A 195 5.95 -7.96 19.26
N GLY A 196 6.16 -8.56 18.08
CA GLY A 196 6.49 -9.98 17.91
C GLY A 196 7.99 -10.31 17.74
N PHE A 197 8.91 -9.34 17.86
CA PHE A 197 10.31 -9.54 17.49
C PHE A 197 11.15 -10.24 18.58
N VAL A 198 10.99 -11.56 18.72
CA VAL A 198 12.03 -12.46 19.25
C VAL A 198 12.69 -13.17 18.06
N PRO A 199 14.02 -13.08 17.88
CA PRO A 199 14.70 -13.72 16.75
C PRO A 199 14.52 -15.25 16.82
N GLY A 200 13.79 -15.83 15.86
CA GLY A 200 13.77 -17.28 15.65
C GLY A 200 12.43 -17.98 15.45
N ARG A 201 11.27 -17.29 15.42
CA ARG A 201 9.95 -17.98 15.37
C ARG A 201 8.99 -17.58 14.24
N GLY A 202 9.47 -16.91 13.19
CA GLY A 202 8.64 -16.47 12.06
C GLY A 202 8.83 -17.28 10.79
N THR A 203 8.39 -18.55 10.77
CA THR A 203 8.18 -19.27 9.49
C THR A 203 6.68 -19.31 9.18
N ALA A 204 6.30 -19.32 7.90
CA ALA A 204 4.90 -19.36 7.42
C ALA A 204 4.07 -20.52 8.00
N SER A 205 4.72 -21.55 8.55
CA SER A 205 4.08 -22.64 9.30
C SER A 205 3.42 -22.14 10.60
N SER A 206 4.01 -21.16 11.28
CA SER A 206 3.52 -20.62 12.55
C SER A 206 2.23 -19.81 12.40
N GLU A 207 2.08 -19.06 11.31
CA GLU A 207 0.87 -18.28 11.01
C GLU A 207 -0.29 -19.21 10.60
N TYR A 208 0.01 -20.25 9.82
CA TYR A 208 -0.96 -21.29 9.46
C TYR A 208 -1.46 -22.08 10.68
N GLU A 209 -0.58 -22.44 11.62
CA GLU A 209 -0.98 -23.08 12.88
C GLU A 209 -1.76 -22.16 13.82
N ALA A 210 -1.46 -20.87 13.83
CA ALA A 210 -2.22 -19.88 14.59
C ALA A 210 -3.64 -19.68 14.04
N ALA A 211 -3.78 -19.60 12.71
CA ALA A 211 -5.08 -19.54 12.05
C ALA A 211 -5.91 -20.83 12.28
N LYS A 212 -5.27 -21.99 12.27
CA LYS A 212 -5.90 -23.29 12.57
C LYS A 212 -6.39 -23.40 14.01
N ARG A 213 -5.65 -22.83 14.97
CA ARG A 213 -6.04 -22.72 16.39
C ARG A 213 -7.20 -21.73 16.59
N ALA A 214 -7.19 -20.59 15.89
CA ALA A 214 -8.28 -19.62 15.90
C ALA A 214 -9.57 -20.17 15.27
N ALA A 215 -9.45 -21.08 14.30
CA ALA A 215 -10.55 -21.77 13.64
C ALA A 215 -11.07 -23.01 14.41
N GLY A 216 -10.59 -23.29 15.62
CA GLY A 216 -11.11 -24.35 16.48
C GLY A 216 -10.70 -25.79 16.11
N ILE A 217 -9.63 -25.97 15.34
CA ILE A 217 -9.16 -27.29 14.88
C ILE A 217 -8.04 -27.81 15.82
N PRO A 218 -8.05 -29.07 16.30
CA PRO A 218 -7.05 -29.56 17.25
C PRO A 218 -5.65 -29.63 16.64
N THR A 219 -4.62 -29.17 17.36
CA THR A 219 -3.20 -29.28 16.97
C THR A 219 -2.38 -30.04 18.02
N GLU A 220 -1.52 -30.95 17.57
CA GLU A 220 -0.61 -31.73 18.41
C GLU A 220 0.72 -30.98 18.62
N SER A 221 0.78 -30.09 19.60
CA SER A 221 2.01 -29.78 20.35
C SER A 221 1.79 -28.61 21.31
N LYS A 222 2.16 -28.79 22.58
CA LYS A 222 2.20 -27.74 23.60
C LYS A 222 3.65 -27.25 23.77
N PRO A 223 3.87 -25.94 23.89
CA PRO A 223 4.88 -25.47 24.84
C PRO A 223 4.34 -24.41 25.81
N ASN A 224 4.86 -24.49 27.03
CA ASN A 224 4.55 -23.66 28.21
C ASN A 224 4.76 -22.16 27.97
N THR A 225 3.78 -21.36 28.40
CA THR A 225 3.89 -19.91 28.58
C THR A 225 3.93 -19.59 30.07
N GLN A 226 5.10 -19.21 30.58
CA GLN A 226 5.19 -18.50 31.85
C GLN A 226 6.30 -17.45 31.76
N LEU A 227 5.93 -16.22 32.14
CA LEU A 227 6.75 -15.03 32.39
C LEU A 227 7.18 -14.17 31.19
N SER A 228 6.49 -13.04 31.02
CA SER A 228 7.11 -11.78 30.57
C SER A 228 6.61 -10.65 31.47
N ILE A 229 7.53 -10.15 32.29
CA ILE A 229 7.37 -9.03 33.22
C ILE A 229 7.76 -7.74 32.47
N GLY A 230 7.01 -6.67 32.75
CA GLY A 230 7.08 -5.39 32.05
C GLY A 230 8.45 -4.70 32.04
N ARG A 231 8.77 -4.13 30.87
CA ARG A 231 9.77 -3.09 30.53
C ARG A 231 9.55 -2.85 29.02
N SER A 232 9.32 -1.69 28.45
CA SER A 232 9.41 -0.28 28.86
C SER A 232 8.66 0.52 27.79
N LYS A 233 7.69 1.35 28.20
CA LYS A 233 7.14 2.42 27.35
C LYS A 233 8.23 3.48 27.17
N GLY A 234 8.84 3.54 26.00
CA GLY A 234 9.83 4.55 25.62
C GLY A 234 9.85 4.69 24.10
N LEU A 235 9.75 5.93 23.61
CA LEU A 235 9.71 6.34 22.19
C LEU A 235 8.46 5.97 21.36
N THR A 236 7.63 5.00 21.77
CA THR A 236 6.35 4.68 21.10
C THR A 236 5.23 5.70 21.35
N GLY A 237 5.41 6.61 22.32
CA GLY A 237 4.40 7.61 22.69
C GLY A 237 4.24 8.78 21.70
N LEU A 238 5.21 8.98 20.80
CA LEU A 238 5.22 10.13 19.88
C LEU A 238 4.42 9.87 18.59
N LEU A 239 4.09 8.60 18.29
CA LEU A 239 3.19 8.20 17.19
C LEU A 239 1.71 8.16 17.59
N GLY A 240 1.42 8.19 18.90
CA GLY A 240 0.04 8.27 19.40
C GLY A 240 -0.69 9.54 18.95
N GLY A 241 0.03 10.64 18.72
CA GLY A 241 -0.54 11.91 18.24
C GLY A 241 -1.23 11.81 16.87
N GLN A 242 -0.74 10.95 15.97
CA GLN A 242 -1.37 10.72 14.66
C GLN A 242 -2.63 9.87 14.77
N LEU A 243 -2.67 8.90 15.69
CA LEU A 243 -3.86 8.10 15.99
C LEU A 243 -4.98 8.95 16.61
N TYR A 244 -4.65 9.89 17.50
CA TYR A 244 -5.64 10.83 18.05
C TYR A 244 -6.22 11.75 16.96
N ALA A 245 -5.39 12.30 16.07
CA ALA A 245 -5.85 13.14 14.97
C ALA A 245 -6.75 12.37 13.98
N ALA A 246 -6.41 11.12 13.65
CA ALA A 246 -7.28 10.24 12.87
C ALA A 246 -8.60 9.97 13.62
N ARG A 247 -8.56 9.73 14.94
CA ARG A 247 -9.76 9.47 15.73
C ARG A 247 -10.74 10.63 15.74
N PHE A 248 -10.29 11.88 15.85
CA PHE A 248 -11.19 13.05 15.77
C PHE A 248 -11.91 13.14 14.42
N LYS A 249 -11.19 12.92 13.31
CA LYS A 249 -11.78 12.91 11.96
C LYS A 249 -12.76 11.75 11.79
N LEU A 250 -12.41 10.56 12.30
CA LEU A 250 -13.28 9.39 12.27
C LEU A 250 -14.56 9.61 13.10
N ASP A 251 -14.46 10.26 14.25
CA ASP A 251 -15.60 10.64 15.07
C ASP A 251 -16.51 11.64 14.34
N ALA A 252 -15.95 12.61 13.60
CA ALA A 252 -16.73 13.54 12.77
C ALA A 252 -17.45 12.82 11.62
N LEU A 253 -16.75 11.97 10.86
CA LEU A 253 -17.38 11.18 9.78
C LEU A 253 -18.46 10.23 10.30
N SER A 254 -18.28 9.69 11.52
CA SER A 254 -19.31 8.87 12.17
C SER A 254 -20.55 9.70 12.49
N ALA A 255 -20.38 10.92 12.99
CA ALA A 255 -21.47 11.83 13.30
C ALA A 255 -22.24 12.22 12.03
N ASP A 256 -21.54 12.49 10.92
CA ASP A 256 -22.16 12.81 9.62
C ASP A 256 -23.15 11.73 9.15
N LEU A 257 -22.88 10.44 9.43
CA LEU A 257 -23.80 9.33 9.15
C LEU A 257 -24.87 9.18 10.24
N LEU A 258 -24.47 9.18 11.51
CA LEU A 258 -25.31 8.75 12.63
C LEU A 258 -26.26 9.83 13.14
N ASP A 259 -25.91 11.12 13.03
CA ASP A 259 -26.78 12.23 13.44
C ASP A 259 -28.07 12.26 12.60
N PRO A 260 -28.04 12.26 11.26
CA PRO A 260 -29.26 12.26 10.46
C PRO A 260 -30.13 11.01 10.66
N LEU A 261 -29.49 9.84 10.88
CA LEU A 261 -30.22 8.60 11.17
C LEU A 261 -30.85 8.61 12.56
N SER A 262 -30.16 9.18 13.55
CA SER A 262 -30.69 9.36 14.90
C SER A 262 -31.89 10.30 14.91
N ASP A 263 -31.81 11.40 14.15
CA ASP A 263 -32.89 12.36 14.00
C ASP A 263 -34.09 11.74 13.27
N LEU A 264 -33.85 10.97 12.21
CA LEU A 264 -34.89 10.26 11.49
C LEU A 264 -35.57 9.18 12.35
N LEU A 265 -34.80 8.39 13.10
CA LEU A 265 -35.36 7.37 14.01
C LEU A 265 -36.15 8.03 15.15
N GLY A 266 -35.67 9.17 15.65
CA GLY A 266 -36.35 9.98 16.64
C GLY A 266 -36.78 9.17 17.86
N ARG A 267 -38.10 9.11 18.12
CA ARG A 267 -38.69 8.30 19.20
C ARG A 267 -39.29 6.97 18.76
N HIS A 268 -39.23 6.68 17.47
CA HIS A 268 -39.95 5.58 16.87
C HIS A 268 -39.11 4.32 16.79
N ASP A 269 -39.79 3.24 16.42
CA ASP A 269 -39.23 1.90 16.35
C ASP A 269 -38.54 1.59 15.01
N TYR A 270 -38.96 2.28 13.93
CA TYR A 270 -38.46 2.16 12.57
C TYR A 270 -38.27 3.55 11.94
N LEU A 271 -37.38 3.68 10.94
CA LEU A 271 -36.93 4.97 10.40
C LEU A 271 -38.04 5.80 9.75
N LEU A 272 -39.00 5.17 9.07
CA LEU A 272 -40.11 5.86 8.41
C LEU A 272 -41.37 5.94 9.29
N HIS A 273 -41.25 5.67 10.59
CA HIS A 273 -42.34 5.75 11.58
C HIS A 273 -43.51 4.77 11.33
N GLY A 274 -43.27 3.68 10.60
CA GLY A 274 -44.26 2.62 10.39
C GLY A 274 -44.42 1.69 11.60
N GLU A 275 -45.47 0.88 11.61
CA GLU A 275 -45.63 -0.23 12.57
C GLU A 275 -44.69 -1.41 12.27
N GLU A 276 -44.21 -1.50 11.03
CA GLU A 276 -43.32 -2.56 10.56
C GLU A 276 -42.11 -2.00 9.79
N ALA A 277 -41.08 -2.85 9.62
CA ALA A 277 -39.85 -2.49 8.93
C ALA A 277 -40.06 -2.28 7.41
N SER A 278 -39.62 -1.13 6.92
CA SER A 278 -39.63 -0.77 5.50
C SER A 278 -38.41 -1.33 4.74
N SER A 279 -38.38 -1.15 3.42
CA SER A 279 -37.17 -1.48 2.64
C SER A 279 -35.95 -0.65 3.06
N LEU A 280 -36.15 0.60 3.52
CA LEU A 280 -35.07 1.44 4.06
C LEU A 280 -34.50 0.84 5.35
N ASP A 281 -35.34 0.30 6.22
CA ASP A 281 -34.89 -0.34 7.47
C ASP A 281 -34.05 -1.58 7.18
N CYS A 282 -34.38 -2.34 6.13
CA CYS A 282 -33.57 -3.49 5.67
C CYS A 282 -32.18 -3.05 5.18
N LEU A 283 -32.11 -1.95 4.41
CA LEU A 283 -30.84 -1.40 3.94
C LEU A 283 -30.00 -0.83 5.09
N ALA A 284 -30.64 -0.05 5.97
CA ALA A 284 -30.01 0.49 7.17
C ALA A 284 -29.46 -0.64 8.05
N PHE A 285 -30.19 -1.74 8.21
CA PHE A 285 -29.71 -2.93 8.91
C PHE A 285 -28.43 -3.48 8.27
N GLY A 286 -28.40 -3.66 6.93
CA GLY A 286 -27.22 -4.17 6.23
C GLY A 286 -25.96 -3.33 6.46
N TYR A 287 -26.07 -2.00 6.37
CA TYR A 287 -24.94 -1.10 6.63
C TYR A 287 -24.55 -1.01 8.11
N LEU A 288 -25.52 -0.75 9.00
CA LEU A 288 -25.23 -0.53 10.42
C LEU A 288 -24.79 -1.82 11.13
N SER A 289 -25.25 -2.99 10.70
CA SER A 289 -24.82 -4.28 11.24
C SER A 289 -23.31 -4.49 11.05
N LEU A 290 -22.76 -4.14 9.88
CA LEU A 290 -21.31 -4.20 9.62
C LEU A 290 -20.49 -3.15 10.39
N LEU A 291 -21.12 -2.10 10.93
CA LEU A 291 -20.43 -1.17 11.83
C LEU A 291 -20.38 -1.68 13.29
N ILE A 292 -21.26 -2.62 13.66
CA ILE A 292 -21.49 -3.04 15.06
C ILE A 292 -20.99 -4.46 15.33
N TYR A 293 -21.32 -5.43 14.49
CA TYR A 293 -21.08 -6.85 14.79
C TYR A 293 -19.64 -7.33 14.53
N PRO A 294 -18.87 -6.82 13.53
CA PRO A 294 -17.52 -7.32 13.29
C PRO A 294 -16.61 -7.29 14.52
N PRO A 295 -15.96 -8.41 14.88
CA PRO A 295 -15.05 -8.49 16.00
C PRO A 295 -13.67 -7.93 15.61
N VAL A 296 -13.60 -6.62 15.39
CA VAL A 296 -12.37 -5.92 15.01
C VAL A 296 -11.56 -5.47 16.24
N PRO A 297 -10.22 -5.50 16.19
CA PRO A 297 -9.36 -4.95 17.26
C PRO A 297 -9.60 -3.46 17.52
N GLN A 298 -9.62 -2.64 16.47
CA GLN A 298 -9.91 -1.20 16.56
C GLN A 298 -11.42 -0.97 16.37
N ALA A 299 -12.19 -1.17 17.44
CA ALA A 299 -13.66 -1.13 17.42
C ALA A 299 -14.26 0.28 17.58
N TRP A 300 -13.64 1.30 16.99
CA TRP A 300 -13.99 2.70 17.20
C TRP A 300 -15.44 3.04 16.82
N LEU A 301 -15.97 2.54 15.71
CA LEU A 301 -17.38 2.72 15.31
C LEU A 301 -18.34 2.11 16.31
N ARG A 302 -18.07 0.86 16.71
CA ARG A 302 -18.91 0.13 17.67
C ARG A 302 -18.93 0.84 19.01
N GLU A 303 -17.80 1.35 19.46
CA GLU A 303 -17.70 2.17 20.68
C GLU A 303 -18.50 3.46 20.54
N THR A 304 -18.36 4.18 19.41
CA THR A 304 -19.10 5.42 19.16
C THR A 304 -20.61 5.19 19.13
N ILE A 305 -21.10 4.15 18.48
CA ILE A 305 -22.53 3.80 18.47
C ILE A 305 -23.01 3.44 19.88
N LYS A 306 -22.25 2.63 20.63
CA LYS A 306 -22.63 2.24 22.00
C LYS A 306 -22.64 3.42 22.97
N MET A 307 -21.68 4.34 22.86
CA MET A 307 -21.51 5.44 23.80
C MET A 307 -22.36 6.67 23.45
N LYS A 308 -22.39 7.07 22.17
CA LYS A 308 -23.06 8.31 21.71
C LYS A 308 -24.46 8.05 21.14
N TYR A 309 -24.70 6.89 20.51
CA TYR A 309 -25.97 6.59 19.81
C TYR A 309 -26.63 5.27 20.28
N PRO A 310 -26.92 5.11 21.59
CA PRO A 310 -27.43 3.84 22.13
C PRO A 310 -28.77 3.41 21.52
N ARG A 311 -29.59 4.37 21.06
CA ARG A 311 -30.85 4.10 20.37
C ARG A 311 -30.66 3.41 19.02
N ILE A 312 -29.69 3.85 18.24
CA ILE A 312 -29.35 3.20 16.97
C ILE A 312 -28.87 1.78 17.24
N GLY A 313 -28.04 1.60 18.28
CA GLY A 313 -27.63 0.27 18.74
C GLY A 313 -28.82 -0.64 19.08
N ALA A 314 -29.79 -0.14 19.86
CA ALA A 314 -30.99 -0.89 20.21
C ALA A 314 -31.87 -1.21 19.00
N TYR A 315 -32.02 -0.26 18.07
CA TYR A 315 -32.74 -0.43 16.80
C TYR A 315 -32.15 -1.55 15.95
N VAL A 316 -30.82 -1.58 15.78
CA VAL A 316 -30.15 -2.66 15.00
C VAL A 316 -30.30 -4.03 15.68
N HIS A 317 -30.22 -4.10 17.02
CA HIS A 317 -30.44 -5.35 17.74
C HIS A 317 -31.90 -5.81 17.63
N LYS A 318 -32.88 -4.89 17.68
CA LYS A 318 -34.30 -5.20 17.47
C LYS A 318 -34.50 -5.80 16.08
N LEU A 319 -33.99 -5.15 15.02
CA LEU A 319 -34.09 -5.66 13.65
C LEU A 319 -33.42 -7.03 13.48
N HIS A 320 -32.28 -7.26 14.13
CA HIS A 320 -31.64 -8.57 14.12
C HIS A 320 -32.50 -9.67 14.78
N GLY A 321 -33.18 -9.31 15.88
CA GLY A 321 -34.16 -10.18 16.54
C GLY A 321 -35.38 -10.46 15.67
N ASP A 322 -35.96 -9.43 15.06
CA ASP A 322 -37.17 -9.54 14.25
C ASP A 322 -36.92 -10.34 12.94
N LEU A 323 -35.79 -10.10 12.27
CA LEU A 323 -35.47 -10.70 10.97
C LEU A 323 -34.78 -12.08 11.09
N PHE A 324 -33.86 -12.21 12.05
CA PHE A 324 -32.97 -13.37 12.15
C PHE A 324 -33.08 -14.10 13.50
N HIS A 325 -34.00 -13.73 14.41
CA HIS A 325 -34.14 -14.34 15.74
C HIS A 325 -32.86 -14.32 16.59
N ASN A 326 -31.95 -13.38 16.31
CA ASN A 326 -30.60 -13.33 16.86
C ASN A 326 -29.74 -14.59 16.59
N ASP A 327 -30.00 -15.30 15.50
CA ASP A 327 -29.23 -16.47 15.10
C ASP A 327 -27.92 -16.04 14.41
N GLU A 328 -26.79 -16.53 14.91
CA GLU A 328 -25.47 -16.22 14.32
C GLU A 328 -25.18 -17.18 13.17
N VAL A 329 -25.03 -16.65 11.96
CA VAL A 329 -24.77 -17.48 10.77
C VAL A 329 -23.28 -17.85 10.70
N SER A 330 -22.97 -19.12 10.95
CA SER A 330 -21.59 -19.64 10.87
C SER A 330 -21.19 -20.02 9.44
N PRO A 331 -20.02 -19.59 8.95
CA PRO A 331 -19.51 -20.01 7.63
C PRO A 331 -19.35 -21.53 7.51
N ALA A 332 -18.90 -22.20 8.58
CA ALA A 332 -18.67 -23.64 8.58
C ALA A 332 -19.96 -24.44 8.30
N GLU A 333 -21.10 -23.96 8.79
CA GLU A 333 -22.40 -24.58 8.57
C GLU A 333 -22.83 -24.44 7.11
N VAL A 334 -22.69 -23.25 6.51
CA VAL A 334 -23.00 -23.01 5.10
C VAL A 334 -22.09 -23.82 4.17
N TRP A 335 -20.80 -23.98 4.51
CA TRP A 335 -19.88 -24.86 3.77
C TRP A 335 -20.20 -26.36 3.91
N SER A 336 -20.73 -26.79 5.06
CA SER A 336 -21.14 -28.19 5.24
C SER A 336 -22.35 -28.53 4.38
N ILE A 337 -23.30 -27.59 4.26
CA ILE A 337 -24.47 -27.69 3.38
C ILE A 337 -24.02 -27.73 1.92
N SER A 338 -23.03 -26.91 1.54
CA SER A 338 -22.55 -26.85 0.16
C SER A 338 -21.75 -28.06 -0.30
N ASN A 339 -21.08 -28.76 0.61
CA ASN A 339 -20.29 -29.97 0.30
C ASN A 339 -21.09 -31.28 0.45
N SER A 340 -22.41 -31.23 0.71
CA SER A 340 -23.30 -32.40 0.86
C SER A 340 -22.84 -33.46 1.87
N THR A 341 -21.98 -33.08 2.81
CA THR A 341 -21.42 -34.00 3.80
C THR A 341 -22.04 -33.70 5.16
N THR A 342 -22.98 -34.56 5.58
CA THR A 342 -23.62 -34.69 6.91
C THR A 342 -24.96 -33.97 7.16
N LYS A 343 -25.80 -34.66 7.95
CA LYS A 343 -27.08 -34.21 8.50
C LYS A 343 -26.78 -33.25 9.66
N THR A 344 -26.98 -31.95 9.47
CA THR A 344 -27.00 -31.00 10.59
C THR A 344 -28.25 -31.23 11.45
N HIS A 345 -28.13 -31.12 12.77
CA HIS A 345 -29.22 -31.32 13.74
C HIS A 345 -30.17 -30.11 13.85
N ARG A 346 -29.86 -28.98 13.19
CA ARG A 346 -30.69 -27.78 13.07
C ARG A 346 -30.86 -27.43 11.59
N SER A 347 -32.10 -27.24 11.17
CA SER A 347 -32.41 -26.61 9.89
C SER A 347 -31.98 -25.14 9.98
N PRO A 348 -31.12 -24.65 9.08
CA PRO A 348 -30.76 -23.23 9.08
C PRO A 348 -32.02 -22.37 8.87
N LEU A 349 -32.09 -21.21 9.52
CA LEU A 349 -33.21 -20.27 9.40
C LEU A 349 -33.39 -19.78 7.94
N LEU A 350 -32.28 -19.66 7.22
CA LEU A 350 -32.21 -19.20 5.84
C LEU A 350 -32.08 -20.38 4.85
N PRO A 351 -32.71 -20.30 3.66
CA PRO A 351 -32.78 -21.40 2.69
C PRO A 351 -31.49 -21.55 1.86
N TRP A 352 -30.37 -21.88 2.52
CA TRP A 352 -29.09 -22.08 1.85
C TRP A 352 -29.09 -23.31 0.93
N VAL A 353 -28.59 -23.16 -0.30
CA VAL A 353 -28.46 -24.23 -1.29
C VAL A 353 -26.99 -24.55 -1.58
N ALA A 354 -26.72 -25.83 -1.90
CA ALA A 354 -25.39 -26.29 -2.25
C ALA A 354 -24.90 -25.77 -3.60
N ARG A 355 -23.62 -25.38 -3.68
CA ARG A 355 -23.00 -24.85 -4.90
C ARG A 355 -23.02 -25.91 -6.01
N SER A 356 -23.67 -25.61 -7.14
CA SER A 356 -23.54 -26.38 -8.37
C SER A 356 -22.28 -25.95 -9.14
N GLU A 357 -21.09 -26.40 -8.71
CA GLU A 357 -19.85 -26.18 -9.50
C GLU A 357 -19.23 -27.52 -9.93
N THR A 358 -19.21 -27.76 -11.25
CA THR A 358 -18.45 -28.87 -11.86
C THR A 358 -16.97 -28.52 -11.91
N PHE A 359 -16.09 -29.51 -11.69
CA PHE A 359 -14.63 -29.37 -11.60
C PHE A 359 -13.96 -28.55 -12.74
N GLY A 360 -14.59 -28.47 -13.93
CA GLY A 360 -14.12 -27.68 -15.06
C GLY A 360 -14.25 -26.15 -14.91
N SER A 361 -15.22 -25.65 -14.14
CA SER A 361 -15.40 -24.19 -13.93
C SER A 361 -14.25 -23.59 -13.12
N LYS A 362 -13.68 -24.34 -12.18
CA LYS A 362 -12.55 -23.92 -11.31
C LYS A 362 -11.26 -23.64 -12.09
N ALA A 363 -10.98 -24.46 -13.10
CA ALA A 363 -9.80 -24.30 -13.95
C ALA A 363 -9.93 -23.10 -14.91
N LEU A 364 -11.14 -22.89 -15.47
CA LEU A 364 -11.43 -21.78 -16.37
C LEU A 364 -11.45 -20.42 -15.62
N ALA A 365 -12.05 -20.37 -14.42
CA ALA A 365 -12.09 -19.17 -13.59
C ALA A 365 -10.68 -18.72 -13.15
N SER A 366 -9.86 -19.67 -12.68
CA SER A 366 -8.46 -19.41 -12.33
C SER A 366 -7.65 -18.89 -13.53
N ALA A 367 -7.86 -19.48 -14.71
CA ALA A 367 -7.18 -19.03 -15.93
C ALA A 367 -7.65 -17.64 -16.38
N LYS A 368 -8.96 -17.33 -16.32
CA LYS A 368 -9.53 -16.02 -16.67
C LYS A 368 -9.00 -14.90 -15.76
N GLU A 369 -8.86 -15.18 -14.47
CA GLU A 369 -8.37 -14.21 -13.47
C GLU A 369 -6.85 -13.98 -13.58
N VAL A 370 -6.07 -15.03 -13.85
CA VAL A 370 -4.64 -14.92 -14.16
C VAL A 370 -4.41 -14.19 -15.49
N VAL A 371 -5.26 -14.42 -16.51
CA VAL A 371 -5.16 -13.72 -17.81
C VAL A 371 -5.52 -12.23 -17.67
N GLY A 372 -6.50 -11.89 -16.81
CA GLY A 372 -6.87 -10.50 -16.50
C GLY A 372 -5.78 -9.73 -15.74
N SER A 373 -4.85 -10.42 -15.08
CA SER A 373 -3.72 -9.84 -14.34
C SER A 373 -2.40 -9.80 -15.14
N ILE A 374 -2.38 -10.31 -16.38
CA ILE A 374 -1.24 -10.19 -17.30
C ILE A 374 -1.26 -8.80 -17.99
N PRO A 375 -0.18 -8.01 -17.86
CA PRO A 375 -0.07 -6.71 -18.52
C PRO A 375 -0.18 -6.87 -20.06
N GLY A 376 -1.15 -6.19 -20.67
CA GLY A 376 -1.35 -6.13 -22.12
C GLY A 376 -2.56 -6.89 -22.66
N ILE A 377 -3.06 -7.92 -21.96
CA ILE A 377 -4.23 -8.72 -22.39
C ILE A 377 -5.54 -8.20 -21.77
N SER A 378 -5.47 -7.55 -20.61
CA SER A 378 -6.65 -7.00 -19.91
C SER A 378 -7.44 -5.95 -20.71
N LYS A 379 -6.77 -5.20 -21.60
CA LYS A 379 -7.43 -4.19 -22.47
C LYS A 379 -8.22 -4.81 -23.63
N LEU A 380 -7.95 -6.06 -24.00
CA LEU A 380 -8.69 -6.77 -25.05
C LEU A 380 -9.89 -7.55 -24.50
N SER A 381 -9.82 -8.03 -23.25
CA SER A 381 -10.89 -8.87 -22.68
C SER A 381 -12.14 -8.09 -22.24
N GLN A 382 -12.08 -6.76 -22.11
CA GLN A 382 -13.22 -5.91 -21.70
C GLN A 382 -14.01 -5.30 -22.88
N ARG A 383 -13.77 -5.76 -24.12
CA ARG A 383 -14.54 -5.31 -25.30
C ARG A 383 -15.15 -6.49 -26.03
N SER A 384 -16.39 -6.86 -25.69
CA SER A 384 -17.47 -7.23 -26.63
C SER A 384 -18.61 -7.94 -25.90
N THR A 385 -19.75 -7.28 -25.78
CA THR A 385 -21.08 -7.85 -26.09
C THR A 385 -22.04 -6.69 -26.33
N ALA A 386 -22.37 -6.43 -27.59
CA ALA A 386 -23.46 -5.55 -27.99
C ALA A 386 -24.52 -6.42 -28.66
N VAL A 387 -25.70 -6.59 -28.04
CA VAL A 387 -26.97 -6.93 -28.70
C VAL A 387 -28.11 -6.30 -27.91
N ALA A 388 -29.11 -5.82 -28.66
CA ALA A 388 -30.21 -4.94 -28.31
C ALA A 388 -31.34 -5.56 -27.45
N VAL A 389 -32.03 -4.72 -26.67
CA VAL A 389 -33.41 -4.95 -26.21
C VAL A 389 -34.24 -3.66 -26.36
N SER A 390 -35.49 -3.89 -26.76
CA SER A 390 -36.47 -2.98 -27.35
C SER A 390 -37.02 -1.85 -26.47
N GLN A 391 -37.45 -0.79 -27.16
CA GLN A 391 -38.14 0.40 -26.65
C GLN A 391 -39.45 0.08 -25.92
N CYS A 392 -39.71 0.79 -24.82
CA CYS A 392 -41.06 1.18 -24.41
C CYS A 392 -41.11 2.71 -24.30
N THR A 393 -42.10 3.28 -24.97
CA THR A 393 -42.29 4.70 -25.24
C THR A 393 -42.94 5.44 -24.07
N LYS A 394 -42.43 6.63 -23.72
CA LYS A 394 -43.22 7.79 -23.26
C LYS A 394 -42.61 9.08 -23.81
N SER A 395 -43.39 9.77 -24.66
CA SER A 395 -43.22 11.10 -25.27
C SER A 395 -43.25 12.22 -24.22
N GLU A 396 -42.27 13.15 -24.16
CA GLU A 396 -42.11 14.45 -24.88
C GLU A 396 -43.26 15.47 -24.62
N LEU A 397 -43.08 16.73 -24.17
CA LEU A 397 -42.19 17.85 -24.60
C LEU A 397 -42.12 18.97 -23.46
N PRO A 398 -41.44 20.15 -23.58
CA PRO A 398 -39.97 20.33 -23.56
C PRO A 398 -39.42 21.63 -22.87
N SER A 399 -38.15 21.59 -22.41
CA SER A 399 -37.13 22.70 -22.28
C SER A 399 -37.27 23.82 -21.22
N PRO A 400 -36.17 24.55 -20.84
CA PRO A 400 -34.77 24.48 -21.31
C PRO A 400 -33.71 24.40 -20.18
N LEU A 401 -32.43 24.26 -20.59
CA LEU A 401 -31.18 24.24 -19.79
C LEU A 401 -30.52 22.88 -19.53
N VAL A 402 -30.39 22.04 -20.57
CA VAL A 402 -29.16 21.28 -20.81
C VAL A 402 -28.96 21.17 -22.32
N VAL A 403 -28.12 22.03 -22.88
CA VAL A 403 -27.55 21.84 -24.22
C VAL A 403 -26.03 22.00 -24.07
N ASN A 404 -25.37 20.87 -23.85
CA ASN A 404 -24.10 20.46 -24.50
C ASN A 404 -23.35 19.43 -23.64
N SER A 405 -23.67 18.15 -23.81
CA SER A 405 -22.70 17.08 -23.57
C SER A 405 -23.08 15.85 -24.39
N LEU A 406 -22.59 15.78 -25.62
CA LEU A 406 -22.07 14.58 -26.31
C LEU A 406 -21.87 14.86 -27.80
N THR A 407 -20.84 15.65 -28.09
CA THR A 407 -20.07 15.55 -29.34
C THR A 407 -18.59 15.50 -28.98
N HIS A 408 -18.14 14.45 -28.27
CA HIS A 408 -16.71 14.12 -28.24
C HIS A 408 -16.30 13.47 -29.57
N LYS A 409 -16.41 14.25 -30.65
CA LYS A 409 -15.46 14.18 -31.75
C LYS A 409 -14.11 14.54 -31.14
N THR A 410 -13.14 13.65 -31.33
CA THR A 410 -11.70 13.88 -31.27
C THR A 410 -11.37 15.37 -31.26
N HIS A 411 -11.20 15.94 -30.07
CA HIS A 411 -10.67 17.29 -29.93
C HIS A 411 -9.16 17.18 -29.80
N PRO A 412 -8.43 17.97 -30.60
CA PRO A 412 -6.98 17.98 -30.60
C PRO A 412 -6.51 18.52 -29.25
N TYR A 413 -5.38 18.00 -28.78
CA TYR A 413 -4.46 18.65 -27.83
C TYR A 413 -4.84 20.09 -27.48
N ILE A 414 -5.37 20.30 -26.27
CA ILE A 414 -5.40 21.62 -25.67
C ILE A 414 -3.93 22.01 -25.51
N LYS A 415 -3.51 22.92 -26.38
CA LYS A 415 -2.22 23.61 -26.30
C LYS A 415 -2.24 24.38 -24.98
N MET A 416 -1.44 23.94 -24.01
CA MET A 416 -0.75 24.89 -23.14
C MET A 416 -0.23 26.02 -24.02
N HIS A 417 -0.37 27.28 -23.61
CA HIS A 417 0.28 28.38 -24.30
C HIS A 417 1.77 28.04 -24.50
N ARG A 418 2.09 27.66 -25.74
CA ARG A 418 3.27 26.86 -26.10
C ARG A 418 4.49 27.74 -26.29
N THR A 419 4.61 28.80 -25.50
CA THR A 419 5.59 29.87 -25.71
C THR A 419 6.87 29.68 -24.91
N TYR A 420 6.87 28.95 -23.78
CA TYR A 420 8.10 28.67 -23.01
C TYR A 420 8.19 27.22 -22.60
N SER A 421 8.27 26.38 -23.62
CA SER A 421 8.61 24.98 -23.46
C SER A 421 10.14 24.86 -23.46
N MET A 422 10.74 24.61 -22.29
CA MET A 422 12.11 24.07 -22.10
C MET A 422 12.34 22.70 -22.78
N ARG A 423 11.47 22.32 -23.73
CA ARG A 423 11.34 21.01 -24.39
C ARG A 423 11.76 21.05 -25.86
N GLN A 424 12.72 21.88 -26.23
CA GLN A 424 13.55 21.49 -27.37
C GLN A 424 14.50 20.40 -26.90
N SER A 425 14.74 19.38 -27.73
CA SER A 425 15.74 18.33 -27.45
C SER A 425 17.03 19.00 -27.02
N ARG A 426 17.32 18.99 -25.71
CA ARG A 426 18.40 19.77 -25.12
C ARG A 426 19.70 19.46 -25.84
N ALA A 427 20.36 20.51 -26.33
CA ALA A 427 21.78 20.41 -26.61
C ALA A 427 22.48 19.96 -25.31
N PRO A 428 23.51 19.10 -25.39
CA PRO A 428 24.18 18.62 -24.20
C PRO A 428 24.69 19.82 -23.38
N THR A 429 24.32 19.87 -22.10
CA THR A 429 24.76 20.92 -21.17
C THR A 429 26.29 20.98 -21.13
N ALA A 430 26.90 22.14 -20.86
CA ALA A 430 28.35 22.26 -20.77
C ALA A 430 28.97 21.22 -19.80
N SER A 431 28.29 20.89 -18.70
CA SER A 431 28.67 19.80 -17.79
C SER A 431 28.57 18.40 -18.41
N GLN A 432 27.56 18.15 -19.26
CA GLN A 432 27.36 16.88 -19.96
C GLN A 432 28.37 16.68 -21.10
N ILE A 433 28.90 17.77 -21.67
CA ILE A 433 30.00 17.73 -22.65
C ILE A 433 31.33 17.37 -21.95
N GLN A 434 31.57 17.91 -20.75
CA GLN A 434 32.77 17.59 -19.96
C GLN A 434 32.74 16.16 -19.38
N SER A 435 31.57 15.70 -18.96
CA SER A 435 31.35 14.34 -18.44
C SER A 435 30.09 13.73 -19.06
N PRO A 436 30.21 12.74 -19.96
CA PRO A 436 29.05 12.16 -20.63
C PRO A 436 28.10 11.51 -19.62
N PRO A 437 26.77 11.60 -19.84
CA PRO A 437 25.80 11.07 -18.90
C PRO A 437 25.92 9.53 -18.76
N PRO A 438 25.62 8.99 -17.56
CA PRO A 438 25.50 7.55 -17.35
C PRO A 438 24.51 6.90 -18.32
N PRO A 439 24.62 5.57 -18.55
CA PRO A 439 23.47 4.82 -19.02
C PRO A 439 22.30 4.97 -18.03
N ALA A 440 21.07 4.95 -18.55
CA ALA A 440 19.86 5.04 -17.74
C ALA A 440 19.87 4.01 -16.58
N SER A 441 19.39 4.43 -15.41
CA SER A 441 19.45 3.64 -14.18
C SER A 441 18.84 2.24 -14.34
N SER A 442 19.45 1.28 -13.65
CA SER A 442 19.09 -0.13 -13.66
C SER A 442 17.70 -0.43 -13.08
N THR A 443 17.01 0.55 -12.52
CA THR A 443 15.60 0.49 -12.10
C THR A 443 14.61 1.02 -13.13
N LYS A 444 15.07 1.77 -14.14
CA LYS A 444 14.25 2.24 -15.26
C LYS A 444 14.09 1.18 -16.36
N SER A 445 15.10 0.33 -16.57
CA SER A 445 15.03 -0.81 -17.51
C SER A 445 14.31 -2.02 -16.90
N GLY A 446 13.20 -2.46 -17.52
CA GLY A 446 12.47 -3.68 -17.12
C GLY A 446 11.20 -3.48 -16.28
N ARG A 447 10.51 -2.34 -16.39
CA ARG A 447 9.16 -2.16 -15.80
C ARG A 447 8.10 -2.97 -16.56
N PHE A 448 8.07 -4.28 -16.33
CA PHE A 448 7.01 -5.18 -16.80
C PHE A 448 5.89 -5.45 -15.77
N PHE A 449 5.94 -4.86 -14.57
CA PHE A 449 4.87 -4.98 -13.55
C PHE A 449 4.74 -3.71 -12.68
N GLY A 450 3.51 -3.17 -12.60
CA GLY A 450 2.90 -2.38 -11.51
C GLY A 450 3.62 -1.15 -10.93
N LYS A 451 2.98 0.03 -11.04
CA LYS A 451 3.36 1.29 -10.35
C LYS A 451 2.97 1.29 -8.85
N ALA A 452 3.43 0.32 -8.04
CA ALA A 452 3.15 0.32 -6.60
C ALA A 452 4.41 0.12 -5.75
N ASN A 453 4.59 1.01 -4.75
CA ASN A 453 5.78 1.17 -3.92
C ASN A 453 5.74 0.35 -2.60
N ILE A 454 5.23 -0.89 -2.62
CA ILE A 454 5.01 -1.72 -1.40
C ILE A 454 6.30 -2.40 -0.86
N GLY A 455 7.48 -1.97 -1.32
CA GLY A 455 8.71 -2.76 -1.18
C GLY A 455 9.76 -2.28 -0.19
N HIS A 456 9.57 -1.19 0.55
CA HIS A 456 10.67 -0.58 1.31
C HIS A 456 11.04 -1.39 2.56
N THR A 457 10.05 -1.77 3.37
CA THR A 457 10.23 -2.40 4.70
C THR A 457 10.41 -3.93 4.61
N PHE A 458 9.68 -4.60 3.71
CA PHE A 458 9.73 -6.06 3.54
C PHE A 458 11.03 -6.55 2.87
N ARG A 459 11.68 -5.70 2.06
CA ARG A 459 12.96 -6.06 1.42
C ARG A 459 14.14 -6.04 2.39
N HIS A 460 14.17 -5.16 3.38
CA HIS A 460 15.33 -5.08 4.27
C HIS A 460 15.45 -6.33 5.16
N LYS A 461 14.31 -6.83 5.68
CA LYS A 461 14.25 -8.00 6.57
C LYS A 461 14.61 -9.34 5.90
N SER A 462 14.49 -9.43 4.57
CA SER A 462 14.82 -10.62 3.77
C SER A 462 16.23 -10.57 3.14
N ALA A 463 17.02 -9.52 3.41
CA ALA A 463 18.36 -9.36 2.85
C ALA A 463 19.43 -9.91 3.79
N GLY A 464 20.13 -10.97 3.37
CA GLY A 464 21.25 -11.56 4.13
C GLY A 464 20.98 -12.97 4.67
N ALA A 465 19.77 -13.51 4.51
CA ALA A 465 19.45 -14.87 4.96
C ALA A 465 20.12 -15.99 4.12
N PHE A 466 20.49 -15.71 2.86
CA PHE A 466 20.99 -16.71 1.91
C PHE A 466 22.26 -16.28 1.14
N GLY A 467 23.17 -15.54 1.79
CA GLY A 467 24.45 -15.13 1.19
C GLY A 467 25.64 -15.48 2.10
N PRO A 468 26.86 -15.59 1.55
CA PRO A 468 28.05 -15.83 2.35
C PRO A 468 28.25 -14.73 3.39
N ASP A 469 28.69 -15.10 4.60
CA ASP A 469 28.63 -14.28 5.82
C ASP A 469 29.28 -12.90 5.70
N LEU A 470 30.40 -12.77 4.97
CA LEU A 470 31.11 -11.50 4.80
C LEU A 470 30.31 -10.50 3.94
N ALA A 471 29.75 -10.98 2.82
CA ALA A 471 29.03 -10.17 1.86
C ALA A 471 27.62 -9.77 2.32
N LYS A 472 27.14 -10.27 3.48
CA LYS A 472 25.80 -9.99 4.00
C LYS A 472 25.57 -8.50 4.24
N LYS A 473 26.51 -7.84 4.92
CA LYS A 473 26.41 -6.40 5.26
C LYS A 473 26.38 -5.52 4.01
N LEU A 474 27.26 -5.79 3.05
CA LEU A 474 27.32 -5.02 1.82
C LEU A 474 26.13 -5.32 0.90
N SER A 475 25.61 -6.55 0.92
CA SER A 475 24.37 -6.91 0.21
C SER A 475 23.15 -6.18 0.76
N GLN A 476 23.08 -6.02 2.08
CA GLN A 476 22.05 -5.24 2.77
C GLN A 476 22.15 -3.76 2.35
N LEU A 477 23.35 -3.16 2.40
CA LEU A 477 23.58 -1.79 1.95
C LEU A 477 23.12 -1.58 0.50
N VAL A 478 23.59 -2.41 -0.46
CA VAL A 478 23.21 -2.30 -1.89
C VAL A 478 21.69 -2.39 -2.10
N LYS A 479 20.98 -3.11 -1.23
CA LYS A 479 19.51 -3.23 -1.28
C LYS A 479 18.83 -2.01 -0.70
N MET A 480 19.33 -1.45 0.40
CA MET A 480 18.87 -0.18 0.96
C MET A 480 19.08 0.96 -0.04
N GLU A 481 20.26 1.05 -0.65
CA GLU A 481 20.57 2.04 -1.69
C GLU A 481 19.63 1.94 -2.89
N LYS A 482 19.25 0.72 -3.29
CA LYS A 482 18.25 0.51 -4.35
C LYS A 482 16.87 1.06 -3.96
N ASN A 483 16.52 1.00 -2.68
CA ASN A 483 15.26 1.50 -2.18
C ASN A 483 15.24 3.04 -2.10
N VAL A 484 16.36 3.64 -1.67
CA VAL A 484 16.56 5.10 -1.70
C VAL A 484 16.40 5.62 -3.13
N MET A 485 17.09 4.99 -4.09
CA MET A 485 16.99 5.35 -5.51
C MET A 485 15.55 5.27 -6.05
N ARG A 486 14.78 4.23 -5.68
CA ARG A 486 13.37 4.13 -6.05
C ARG A 486 12.50 5.25 -5.46
N SER A 487 12.83 5.68 -4.24
CA SER A 487 12.11 6.77 -3.58
C SER A 487 12.42 8.10 -4.27
N MET A 488 13.68 8.33 -4.69
CA MET A 488 14.08 9.48 -5.49
C MET A 488 13.37 9.51 -6.86
N GLU A 489 13.23 8.36 -7.54
CA GLU A 489 12.43 8.27 -8.79
C GLU A 489 10.95 8.63 -8.58
N LEU A 490 10.39 8.30 -7.41
CA LEU A 490 9.02 8.69 -7.10
C LEU A 490 8.92 10.20 -6.91
N VAL A 491 9.80 10.78 -6.08
CA VAL A 491 9.83 12.22 -5.82
C VAL A 491 9.91 13.01 -7.14
N SER A 492 10.80 12.60 -8.05
CA SER A 492 10.93 13.23 -9.38
C SER A 492 9.61 13.25 -10.15
N ARG A 493 8.89 12.12 -10.23
CA ARG A 493 7.60 12.03 -10.93
C ARG A 493 6.50 12.85 -10.26
N GLU A 494 6.35 12.71 -8.96
CA GLU A 494 5.33 13.45 -8.18
C GLU A 494 5.57 14.96 -8.31
N ARG A 495 6.84 15.40 -8.30
CA ARG A 495 7.20 16.81 -8.49
C ARG A 495 6.82 17.32 -9.89
N MET A 496 6.97 16.51 -10.94
CA MET A 496 6.50 16.85 -12.29
C MET A 496 4.97 16.94 -12.39
N GLU A 497 4.24 16.12 -11.64
CA GLU A 497 2.77 16.16 -11.58
C GLU A 497 2.29 17.39 -10.78
N VAL A 498 2.94 17.70 -9.65
CA VAL A 498 2.71 18.94 -8.88
C VAL A 498 2.92 20.19 -9.73
N ALA A 499 3.97 20.22 -10.55
CA ALA A 499 4.24 21.31 -11.47
C ALA A 499 3.09 21.54 -12.47
N GLN A 500 2.54 20.47 -13.04
CA GLN A 500 1.41 20.55 -13.97
C GLN A 500 0.15 21.05 -13.26
N GLN A 501 -0.13 20.50 -12.08
CA GLN A 501 -1.32 20.88 -11.33
C GLN A 501 -1.27 22.34 -10.85
N LEU A 502 -0.08 22.85 -10.51
CA LEU A 502 0.12 24.27 -10.14
C LEU A 502 -0.24 25.20 -11.29
N SER A 503 0.21 24.90 -12.50
CA SER A 503 -0.11 25.69 -13.71
C SER A 503 -1.60 25.64 -14.05
N ILE A 504 -2.24 24.46 -13.95
CA ILE A 504 -3.69 24.30 -14.20
C ILE A 504 -4.53 25.10 -13.19
N TRP A 505 -4.15 25.07 -11.91
CA TRP A 505 -4.85 25.84 -10.88
C TRP A 505 -4.69 27.35 -11.10
N GLY A 506 -3.48 27.78 -11.46
CA GLY A 506 -3.17 29.17 -11.75
C GLY A 506 -3.94 29.77 -12.93
N GLU A 507 -4.24 28.96 -13.96
CA GLU A 507 -4.99 29.39 -15.15
C GLU A 507 -6.37 29.98 -14.82
N ALA A 508 -6.99 29.54 -13.72
CA ALA A 508 -8.30 30.02 -13.28
C ALA A 508 -8.25 31.29 -12.38
N CYS A 509 -7.06 31.80 -12.08
CA CYS A 509 -6.84 32.95 -11.20
C CYS A 509 -6.68 34.27 -12.01
N ASP A 510 -6.34 35.36 -11.31
CA ASP A 510 -6.00 36.65 -11.93
C ASP A 510 -4.75 36.54 -12.85
N ASP A 511 -4.61 37.48 -13.79
CA ASP A 511 -3.61 37.44 -14.86
C ASP A 511 -2.15 37.35 -14.34
N ASP A 512 -1.83 38.02 -13.24
CA ASP A 512 -0.53 38.00 -12.58
C ASP A 512 -0.22 36.63 -11.96
N VAL A 513 -1.19 36.07 -11.22
CA VAL A 513 -1.10 34.75 -10.61
C VAL A 513 -1.00 33.67 -11.69
N SER A 514 -1.77 33.78 -12.76
CA SER A 514 -1.78 32.84 -13.88
C SER A 514 -0.41 32.77 -14.58
N ASP A 515 0.20 33.91 -14.91
CA ASP A 515 1.52 33.93 -15.55
C ASP A 515 2.63 33.41 -14.63
N VAL A 516 2.67 33.86 -13.38
CA VAL A 516 3.72 33.47 -12.43
C VAL A 516 3.64 31.99 -12.09
N THR A 517 2.43 31.45 -11.86
CA THR A 517 2.24 30.01 -11.57
C THR A 517 2.55 29.12 -12.76
N ASP A 518 2.31 29.56 -14.00
CA ASP A 518 2.77 28.88 -15.21
C ASP A 518 4.30 28.76 -15.25
N LYS A 519 5.02 29.88 -15.04
CA LYS A 519 6.50 29.88 -15.02
C LYS A 519 7.07 29.10 -13.82
N LEU A 520 6.45 29.18 -12.65
CA LEU A 520 6.81 28.35 -11.50
C LEU A 520 6.60 26.86 -11.78
N GLY A 521 5.53 26.50 -12.49
CA GLY A 521 5.31 25.15 -13.01
C GLY A 521 6.48 24.68 -13.88
N VAL A 522 6.94 25.51 -14.83
CA VAL A 522 8.12 25.19 -15.66
C VAL A 522 9.37 24.92 -14.82
N LEU A 523 9.65 25.77 -13.83
CA LEU A 523 10.81 25.61 -12.94
C LEU A 523 10.72 24.34 -12.07
N ILE A 524 9.55 24.07 -11.47
CA ILE A 524 9.35 22.88 -10.62
C ILE A 524 9.43 21.60 -11.45
N TYR A 525 8.91 21.62 -12.68
CA TYR A 525 9.03 20.51 -13.62
C TYR A 525 10.51 20.23 -13.94
N GLU A 526 11.30 21.28 -14.19
CA GLU A 526 12.74 21.18 -14.45
C GLU A 526 13.51 20.60 -13.26
N ILE A 527 13.11 20.92 -12.02
CA ILE A 527 13.66 20.26 -10.82
C ILE A 527 13.42 18.74 -10.89
N GLY A 528 12.21 18.32 -11.27
CA GLY A 528 11.88 16.90 -11.42
C GLY A 528 12.77 16.20 -12.45
N GLU A 529 13.06 16.84 -13.59
CA GLU A 529 13.96 16.31 -14.62
C GLU A 529 15.42 16.22 -14.13
N LEU A 530 15.90 17.22 -13.38
CA LEU A 530 17.24 17.20 -12.77
C LEU A 530 17.36 16.11 -11.71
N GLU A 531 16.31 15.85 -10.93
CA GLU A 531 16.24 14.73 -9.99
C GLU A 531 16.31 13.38 -10.73
N ASP A 532 15.63 13.24 -11.86
CA ASP A 532 15.67 12.00 -12.66
C ASP A 532 17.07 11.74 -13.25
N GLN A 533 17.78 12.78 -13.68
CA GLN A 533 19.17 12.71 -14.13
C GLN A 533 20.13 12.38 -12.97
N TYR A 534 19.89 12.93 -11.78
CA TYR A 534 20.67 12.63 -10.58
C TYR A 534 20.53 11.15 -10.19
N VAL A 535 19.32 10.59 -10.27
CA VAL A 535 19.06 9.16 -10.04
C VAL A 535 19.92 8.27 -10.93
N ASP A 536 20.09 8.62 -12.21
CA ASP A 536 20.93 7.85 -13.14
C ASP A 536 22.40 7.84 -12.73
N ARG A 537 22.93 8.97 -12.23
CA ARG A 537 24.30 9.04 -11.69
C ARG A 537 24.42 8.34 -10.33
N TYR A 538 23.37 8.38 -9.52
CA TYR A 538 23.32 7.68 -8.24
C TYR A 538 23.38 6.15 -8.41
N ASP A 539 22.82 5.61 -9.50
CA ASP A 539 22.94 4.18 -9.78
C ASP A 539 24.38 3.76 -10.12
N GLN A 540 25.21 4.64 -10.71
CA GLN A 540 26.63 4.34 -10.94
C GLN A 540 27.37 4.10 -9.61
N TYR A 541 27.09 4.93 -8.60
CA TYR A 541 27.60 4.72 -7.24
C TYR A 541 27.17 3.34 -6.71
N ARG A 542 25.88 3.03 -6.78
CA ARG A 542 25.32 1.76 -6.30
C ARG A 542 25.92 0.55 -7.02
N VAL A 543 26.06 0.59 -8.34
CA VAL A 543 26.64 -0.50 -9.15
C VAL A 543 28.11 -0.70 -8.79
N THR A 544 28.85 0.36 -8.50
CA THR A 544 30.24 0.28 -8.02
C THR A 544 30.33 -0.42 -6.66
N ILE A 545 29.45 -0.09 -5.70
CA ILE A 545 29.36 -0.81 -4.42
C ILE A 545 28.94 -2.28 -4.62
N LYS A 546 28.02 -2.56 -5.55
CA LYS A 546 27.63 -3.93 -5.92
C LYS A 546 28.82 -4.73 -6.46
N SER A 547 29.73 -4.11 -7.21
CA SER A 547 30.95 -4.74 -7.70
C SER A 547 31.86 -5.19 -6.55
N ILE A 548 32.05 -4.35 -5.51
CA ILE A 548 32.79 -4.72 -4.30
C ILE A 548 32.18 -5.98 -3.65
N ARG A 549 30.84 -6.02 -3.50
CA ARG A 549 30.14 -7.17 -2.94
C ARG A 549 30.31 -8.46 -3.74
N ASN A 550 30.34 -8.35 -5.06
CA ASN A 550 30.56 -9.52 -5.93
C ASN A 550 31.98 -10.08 -5.76
N ILE A 551 32.98 -9.21 -5.64
CA ILE A 551 34.38 -9.60 -5.42
C ILE A 551 34.52 -10.24 -4.03
N GLU A 552 33.92 -9.62 -3.02
CA GLU A 552 33.89 -10.13 -1.65
C GLU A 552 33.28 -11.55 -1.57
N ALA A 553 32.17 -11.78 -2.28
CA ALA A 553 31.55 -13.09 -2.39
C ALA A 553 32.44 -14.12 -3.11
N SER A 554 33.23 -13.70 -4.10
CA SER A 554 34.13 -14.58 -4.86
C SER A 554 35.36 -15.06 -4.09
N VAL A 555 35.74 -14.37 -2.99
CA VAL A 555 36.86 -14.76 -2.12
C VAL A 555 36.47 -15.84 -1.11
N GLN A 556 35.18 -16.00 -0.81
CA GLN A 556 34.68 -16.93 0.21
C GLN A 556 35.06 -18.39 -0.03
N PRO A 557 34.97 -18.95 -1.26
CA PRO A 557 35.39 -20.33 -1.50
C PRO A 557 36.85 -20.63 -1.16
N SER A 558 37.75 -19.63 -1.30
CA SER A 558 39.17 -19.80 -0.93
C SER A 558 39.34 -19.92 0.59
N ARG A 559 38.57 -19.14 1.37
CA ARG A 559 38.54 -19.24 2.84
C ARG A 559 37.95 -20.56 3.31
N ASP A 560 36.82 -20.96 2.73
CA ASP A 560 36.14 -22.21 3.07
C ASP A 560 37.03 -23.42 2.79
N ARG A 561 37.80 -23.39 1.67
CA ARG A 561 38.78 -24.42 1.34
C ARG A 561 39.90 -24.50 2.38
N LYS A 562 40.48 -23.36 2.79
CA LYS A 562 41.50 -23.29 3.85
C LYS A 562 40.95 -23.87 5.17
N GLN A 563 39.76 -23.47 5.58
CA GLN A 563 39.15 -23.95 6.83
C GLN A 563 38.88 -25.47 6.76
N LYS A 564 38.33 -25.96 5.65
CA LYS A 564 38.03 -27.38 5.46
C LYS A 564 39.29 -28.27 5.54
N ILE A 565 40.40 -27.84 4.94
CA ILE A 565 41.67 -28.59 5.03
C ILE A 565 42.19 -28.56 6.48
N THR A 566 42.10 -27.41 7.15
CA THR A 566 42.49 -27.27 8.56
C THR A 566 41.69 -28.21 9.48
N ASP A 567 40.37 -28.27 9.29
CA ASP A 567 39.49 -29.15 10.07
C ASP A 567 39.78 -30.64 9.80
N GLN A 568 40.08 -31.00 8.54
CA GLN A 568 40.49 -32.36 8.18
C GLN A 568 41.82 -32.75 8.85
N ILE A 569 42.79 -31.83 8.89
CA ILE A 569 44.06 -32.04 9.60
C ILE A 569 43.78 -32.23 11.10
N ALA A 570 42.98 -31.38 11.73
CA ALA A 570 42.62 -31.50 13.15
C ALA A 570 41.91 -32.83 13.45
N GLN A 571 40.97 -33.24 12.59
CA GLN A 571 40.24 -34.50 12.73
C GLN A 571 41.16 -35.72 12.59
N LEU A 572 42.08 -35.71 11.63
CA LEU A 572 43.05 -36.80 11.44
C LEU A 572 44.09 -36.85 12.55
N LYS A 573 44.57 -35.70 13.03
CA LYS A 573 45.47 -35.63 14.19
C LYS A 573 44.84 -36.21 15.46
N TYR A 574 43.52 -36.05 15.64
CA TYR A 574 42.79 -36.62 16.76
C TYR A 574 42.50 -38.12 16.61
N LYS A 575 42.05 -38.57 15.42
CA LYS A 575 41.62 -39.97 15.19
C LYS A 575 42.77 -40.92 14.86
N GLU A 576 43.71 -40.49 14.01
CA GLU A 576 44.76 -41.32 13.42
C GLU A 576 46.09 -40.53 13.32
N PRO A 577 46.80 -40.33 14.44
CA PRO A 577 47.99 -39.46 14.47
C PRO A 577 49.15 -39.97 13.59
N ASN A 578 49.18 -41.26 13.23
CA ASN A 578 50.23 -41.86 12.41
C ASN A 578 49.86 -41.97 10.92
N SER A 579 48.77 -41.32 10.47
CA SER A 579 48.32 -41.40 9.09
C SER A 579 49.24 -40.61 8.13
N PRO A 580 49.76 -41.20 7.04
CA PRO A 580 50.60 -40.48 6.07
C PRO A 580 49.84 -39.38 5.30
N LYS A 581 48.49 -39.39 5.38
CA LYS A 581 47.63 -38.35 4.78
C LYS A 581 47.79 -36.98 5.42
N ILE A 582 48.28 -36.92 6.67
CA ILE A 582 48.50 -35.65 7.39
C ILE A 582 49.53 -34.79 6.64
N VAL A 583 50.65 -35.39 6.21
CA VAL A 583 51.73 -34.68 5.50
C VAL A 583 51.25 -34.11 4.17
N VAL A 584 50.41 -34.86 3.44
CA VAL A 584 49.83 -34.40 2.16
C VAL A 584 48.88 -33.22 2.40
N LEU A 585 47.99 -33.31 3.40
CA LEU A 585 47.06 -32.23 3.72
C LEU A 585 47.77 -30.98 4.25
N GLU A 586 48.87 -31.13 4.99
CA GLU A 586 49.70 -29.99 5.43
C GLU A 586 50.31 -29.26 4.22
N GLN A 587 50.79 -29.98 3.21
CA GLN A 587 51.27 -29.36 1.98
C GLN A 587 50.14 -28.69 1.19
N GLU A 588 48.96 -29.31 1.13
CA GLU A 588 47.76 -28.70 0.53
C GLU A 588 47.30 -27.44 1.29
N LEU A 589 47.43 -27.43 2.62
CA LEU A 589 47.12 -26.27 3.45
C LEU A 589 48.03 -25.10 3.10
N VAL A 590 49.35 -25.30 3.04
CA VAL A 590 50.31 -24.23 2.67
C VAL A 590 49.96 -23.62 1.31
N ARG A 591 49.56 -24.46 0.34
CA ARG A 591 49.10 -23.97 -0.97
C ARG A 591 47.80 -23.17 -0.85
N ALA A 592 46.80 -23.67 -0.13
CA ALA A 592 45.52 -22.99 0.07
C ALA A 592 45.68 -21.67 0.84
N GLU A 593 46.66 -21.59 1.76
CA GLU A 593 47.00 -20.36 2.48
C GLU A 593 47.59 -19.30 1.55
N ALA A 594 48.53 -19.68 0.68
CA ALA A 594 49.07 -18.76 -0.32
C ALA A 594 47.97 -18.25 -1.27
N GLU A 595 47.09 -19.13 -1.75
CA GLU A 595 45.93 -18.76 -2.58
C GLU A 595 45.00 -17.78 -1.85
N SER A 596 44.71 -18.02 -0.56
CA SER A 596 43.88 -17.14 0.27
C SER A 596 44.54 -15.78 0.50
N LEU A 597 45.85 -15.71 0.77
CA LEU A 597 46.57 -14.46 0.99
C LEU A 597 46.54 -13.56 -0.26
N VAL A 598 46.74 -14.14 -1.44
CA VAL A 598 46.64 -13.41 -2.71
C VAL A 598 45.21 -12.88 -2.91
N ALA A 599 44.19 -13.70 -2.67
CA ALA A 599 42.79 -13.28 -2.79
C ALA A 599 42.40 -12.15 -1.82
N GLU A 600 42.85 -12.20 -0.56
CA GLU A 600 42.65 -11.13 0.43
C GLU A 600 43.32 -9.83 0.02
N ALA A 601 44.56 -9.89 -0.47
CA ALA A 601 45.30 -8.71 -0.92
C ALA A 601 44.59 -8.04 -2.10
N GLN A 602 44.10 -8.82 -3.07
CA GLN A 602 43.32 -8.32 -4.20
C GLN A 602 42.00 -7.69 -3.76
N LEU A 603 41.26 -8.34 -2.86
CA LEU A 603 40.03 -7.78 -2.29
C LEU A 603 40.30 -6.43 -1.61
N SER A 604 41.37 -6.34 -0.82
CA SER A 604 41.75 -5.13 -0.09
C SER A 604 42.06 -3.96 -1.03
N ASN A 605 42.80 -4.21 -2.12
CA ASN A 605 43.17 -3.20 -3.11
C ASN A 605 41.97 -2.73 -3.93
N ILE A 606 41.19 -3.67 -4.47
CA ILE A 606 40.02 -3.32 -5.29
C ILE A 606 38.94 -2.63 -4.45
N THR A 607 38.75 -3.05 -3.20
CA THR A 607 37.78 -2.39 -2.29
C THR A 607 38.15 -0.92 -2.10
N ARG A 608 39.43 -0.60 -1.86
CA ARG A 608 39.86 0.80 -1.70
C ARG A 608 39.71 1.62 -2.98
N GLU A 609 40.06 1.05 -4.13
CA GLU A 609 39.90 1.70 -5.43
C GLU A 609 38.42 2.01 -5.72
N LYS A 610 37.55 1.00 -5.63
CA LYS A 610 36.13 1.11 -5.94
C LYS A 610 35.37 1.94 -4.92
N LEU A 611 35.72 1.86 -3.64
CA LEU A 611 35.09 2.69 -2.60
C LEU A 611 35.36 4.17 -2.86
N LYS A 612 36.62 4.52 -3.19
CA LYS A 612 36.99 5.90 -3.54
C LYS A 612 36.22 6.36 -4.77
N ALA A 613 36.20 5.56 -5.84
CA ALA A 613 35.47 5.89 -7.06
C ALA A 613 33.95 6.06 -6.83
N ALA A 614 33.33 5.15 -6.07
CA ALA A 614 31.90 5.18 -5.79
C ALA A 614 31.48 6.49 -5.11
N PHE A 615 32.15 6.86 -4.03
CA PHE A 615 31.80 8.09 -3.30
C PHE A 615 32.18 9.35 -4.07
N THR A 616 33.22 9.32 -4.91
CA THR A 616 33.49 10.42 -5.86
C THR A 616 32.30 10.62 -6.79
N TYR A 617 31.76 9.57 -7.42
CA TYR A 617 30.57 9.69 -8.27
C TYR A 617 29.36 10.23 -7.52
N GLN A 618 29.10 9.75 -6.30
CA GLN A 618 27.97 10.21 -5.48
C GLN A 618 28.08 11.69 -5.15
N PHE A 619 29.24 12.14 -4.64
CA PHE A 619 29.41 13.53 -4.21
C PHE A 619 29.47 14.51 -5.38
N ASP A 620 30.08 14.12 -6.51
CA ASP A 620 30.11 14.97 -7.70
C ASP A 620 28.70 15.14 -8.30
N ALA A 621 27.92 14.06 -8.39
CA ALA A 621 26.55 14.10 -8.87
C ALA A 621 25.63 14.92 -7.93
N MET A 622 25.79 14.74 -6.62
CA MET A 622 25.00 15.48 -5.63
C MET A 622 25.32 16.98 -5.67
N ARG A 623 26.60 17.35 -5.82
CA ARG A 623 26.99 18.76 -5.93
C ARG A 623 26.39 19.41 -7.17
N GLU A 624 26.47 18.76 -8.33
CA GLU A 624 25.83 19.25 -9.56
C GLU A 624 24.33 19.45 -9.38
N HIS A 625 23.65 18.46 -8.79
CA HIS A 625 22.21 18.52 -8.55
C HIS A 625 21.83 19.68 -7.62
N CYS A 626 22.49 19.82 -6.47
CA CYS A 626 22.18 20.84 -5.48
C CYS A 626 22.46 22.26 -5.98
N GLU A 627 23.53 22.49 -6.74
CA GLU A 627 23.84 23.81 -7.28
C GLU A 627 22.85 24.23 -8.37
N LYS A 628 22.48 23.31 -9.27
CA LYS A 628 21.42 23.58 -10.25
C LYS A 628 20.07 23.83 -9.59
N LEU A 629 19.75 23.09 -8.52
CA LEU A 629 18.55 23.33 -7.72
C LEU A 629 18.56 24.72 -7.06
N ALA A 630 19.72 25.15 -6.55
CA ALA A 630 19.89 26.47 -5.96
C ALA A 630 19.70 27.60 -6.99
N ILE A 631 20.18 27.41 -8.23
CA ILE A 631 19.94 28.34 -9.35
C ILE A 631 18.44 28.48 -9.59
N ILE A 632 17.72 27.36 -9.76
CA ILE A 632 16.27 27.36 -9.99
C ILE A 632 15.51 28.01 -8.83
N ALA A 633 15.90 27.72 -7.58
CA ALA A 633 15.27 28.32 -6.41
C ALA A 633 15.47 29.85 -6.36
N GLY A 634 16.63 30.35 -6.79
CA GLY A 634 16.90 31.78 -6.90
C GLY A 634 15.97 32.46 -7.91
N TYR A 635 15.91 31.95 -9.15
CA TYR A 635 15.03 32.50 -10.19
C TYR A 635 13.54 32.32 -9.87
N GLY A 636 13.17 31.22 -9.22
CA GLY A 636 11.80 31.02 -8.74
C GLY A 636 11.37 32.07 -7.72
N LYS A 637 12.28 32.55 -6.88
CA LYS A 637 12.00 33.67 -5.97
C LYS A 637 11.82 34.99 -6.73
N HIS A 638 12.64 35.25 -7.76
CA HIS A 638 12.49 36.44 -8.60
C HIS A 638 11.16 36.47 -9.37
N LEU A 639 10.62 35.31 -9.77
CA LEU A 639 9.26 35.25 -10.35
C LEU A 639 8.18 35.74 -9.38
N LEU A 640 8.34 35.49 -8.07
CA LEU A 640 7.38 35.93 -7.06
C LEU A 640 7.36 37.46 -6.87
N GLU A 641 8.45 38.15 -7.22
CA GLU A 641 8.52 39.63 -7.14
C GLU A 641 7.60 40.31 -8.17
N LEU A 642 7.09 39.55 -9.16
CA LEU A 642 6.12 40.04 -10.15
C LEU A 642 4.67 40.02 -9.65
N VAL A 643 4.39 39.36 -8.52
CA VAL A 643 3.05 39.30 -7.92
C VAL A 643 2.87 40.46 -6.96
N ASP A 644 1.82 41.24 -7.16
CA ASP A 644 1.47 42.34 -6.26
C ASP A 644 0.66 41.83 -5.05
N ASP A 645 1.30 41.83 -3.88
CA ASP A 645 0.72 41.40 -2.61
C ASP A 645 -0.09 42.49 -1.89
N THR A 646 -0.24 43.67 -2.51
CA THR A 646 -1.02 44.75 -1.92
C THR A 646 -2.51 44.37 -1.79
N PRO A 647 -3.13 44.61 -0.62
CA PRO A 647 -4.52 44.28 -0.40
C PRO A 647 -5.44 45.25 -1.14
N VAL A 648 -6.48 44.72 -1.78
CA VAL A 648 -7.45 45.52 -2.55
C VAL A 648 -8.71 45.79 -1.72
N THR A 649 -9.24 47.02 -1.82
CA THR A 649 -10.49 47.39 -1.16
C THR A 649 -11.68 46.68 -1.84
N PRO A 650 -12.65 46.12 -1.10
CA PRO A 650 -13.81 45.47 -1.70
C PRO A 650 -14.55 46.38 -2.71
N GLY A 651 -14.66 45.92 -3.96
CA GLY A 651 -15.29 46.66 -5.06
C GLY A 651 -14.32 47.39 -6.00
N GLU A 652 -13.04 47.50 -5.63
CA GLU A 652 -11.97 47.97 -6.50
C GLU A 652 -11.33 46.78 -7.24
N THR A 653 -10.93 46.98 -8.50
CA THR A 653 -10.24 45.96 -9.31
C THR A 653 -8.73 46.14 -9.21
N ARG A 654 -7.97 45.05 -9.25
CA ARG A 654 -6.49 45.08 -9.35
C ARG A 654 -6.02 45.84 -10.60
N GLN A 655 -4.81 46.38 -10.55
CA GLN A 655 -4.16 46.99 -11.72
C GLN A 655 -3.90 45.91 -12.78
N ALA A 656 -3.88 46.31 -14.06
CA ALA A 656 -3.58 45.41 -15.15
C ALA A 656 -2.13 44.91 -15.06
N TYR A 657 -1.94 43.60 -15.22
CA TYR A 657 -0.63 42.96 -15.14
C TYR A 657 0.17 43.14 -16.45
N ASP A 658 1.43 43.59 -16.34
CA ASP A 658 2.38 43.79 -17.46
C ASP A 658 3.71 43.01 -17.24
N GLY A 659 3.70 42.00 -16.37
CA GLY A 659 4.91 41.24 -16.03
C GLY A 659 5.31 40.16 -17.04
N TYR A 660 4.54 39.94 -18.12
CA TYR A 660 4.73 38.82 -19.05
C TYR A 660 6.10 38.79 -19.75
N GLU A 661 6.67 39.96 -20.08
CA GLU A 661 8.01 40.03 -20.69
C GLU A 661 9.11 39.76 -19.66
N ALA A 662 8.94 40.26 -18.43
CA ALA A 662 9.86 40.03 -17.33
C ALA A 662 9.89 38.56 -16.88
N SER A 663 8.71 37.94 -16.70
CA SER A 663 8.58 36.53 -16.31
C SER A 663 9.21 35.59 -17.33
N LYS A 664 9.07 35.91 -18.62
CA LYS A 664 9.75 35.23 -19.72
C LYS A 664 11.27 35.37 -19.62
N ALA A 665 11.77 36.59 -19.45
CA ALA A 665 13.21 36.85 -19.39
C ALA A 665 13.87 36.07 -18.23
N ILE A 666 13.20 36.02 -17.07
CA ILE A 666 13.65 35.25 -15.91
C ILE A 666 13.82 33.75 -16.23
N ILE A 667 12.90 33.17 -17.00
CA ILE A 667 13.04 31.76 -17.43
C ILE A 667 14.20 31.57 -18.40
N GLN A 668 14.39 32.50 -19.35
CA GLN A 668 15.51 32.43 -20.29
C GLN A 668 16.86 32.53 -19.56
N ASP A 669 16.98 33.46 -18.61
CA ASP A 669 18.17 33.59 -17.77
C ASP A 669 18.43 32.33 -16.94
N CYS A 670 17.38 31.70 -16.40
CA CYS A 670 17.51 30.44 -15.69
C CYS A 670 17.99 29.30 -16.61
N GLU A 671 17.47 29.22 -17.84
CA GLU A 671 17.90 28.23 -18.84
C GLU A 671 19.38 28.40 -19.21
N ASP A 672 19.81 29.64 -19.44
CA ASP A 672 21.20 29.98 -19.75
C ASP A 672 22.12 29.67 -18.57
N ALA A 673 21.71 30.00 -17.35
CA ALA A 673 22.47 29.68 -16.13
C ALA A 673 22.63 28.16 -15.94
N LEU A 674 21.56 27.38 -16.16
CA LEU A 674 21.60 25.92 -16.09
C LEU A 674 22.48 25.29 -17.18
N THR A 675 22.43 25.85 -18.39
CA THR A 675 23.17 25.36 -19.55
C THR A 675 24.67 25.62 -19.42
N ASN A 676 25.03 26.78 -18.89
CA ASN A 676 26.42 27.22 -18.69
C ASN A 676 27.05 26.73 -17.37
N TRP A 677 26.29 26.04 -16.52
CA TRP A 677 26.84 25.49 -15.27
C TRP A 677 27.91 24.42 -15.55
N VAL A 678 29.06 24.55 -14.90
CA VAL A 678 30.21 23.64 -14.99
C VAL A 678 30.81 23.44 -13.60
N SER A 679 31.30 22.22 -13.32
CA SER A 679 31.90 21.83 -12.04
C SER A 679 33.08 22.71 -11.57
N GLN A 680 33.76 23.40 -12.48
CA GLN A 680 34.88 24.31 -12.20
C GLN A 680 34.40 25.68 -11.69
N ASN A 681 33.19 26.10 -12.10
CA ASN A 681 32.56 27.35 -11.68
C ASN A 681 31.65 27.15 -10.46
N ALA A 682 31.76 26.00 -9.79
CA ALA A 682 31.00 25.67 -8.60
C ALA A 682 31.22 26.71 -7.50
N SER A 683 30.13 27.28 -6.99
CA SER A 683 30.17 28.33 -5.96
C SER A 683 30.65 27.79 -4.61
N VAL A 684 30.41 26.49 -4.34
CA VAL A 684 30.78 25.82 -3.10
C VAL A 684 32.06 25.00 -3.30
N SER A 685 33.18 25.52 -2.77
CA SER A 685 34.46 24.79 -2.73
C SER A 685 34.89 24.46 -1.30
N ALA A 686 35.34 23.22 -1.09
CA ALA A 686 35.78 22.76 0.22
C ALA A 686 37.11 23.42 0.62
N LYS A 687 37.06 24.40 1.53
CA LYS A 687 38.26 24.99 2.14
C LYS A 687 38.74 24.11 3.30
N LEU A 688 39.57 23.11 3.00
CA LEU A 688 40.22 22.28 4.03
C LEU A 688 41.00 23.18 5.01
N SER A 689 40.85 22.92 6.32
CA SER A 689 41.62 23.62 7.36
C SER A 689 43.13 23.43 7.15
N GLN A 690 43.95 24.40 7.58
CA GLN A 690 45.42 24.27 7.47
C GLN A 690 45.94 23.01 8.17
N ARG A 691 45.33 22.61 9.30
CA ARG A 691 45.64 21.38 10.04
C ARG A 691 45.36 20.12 9.22
N SER A 692 44.26 20.09 8.48
CA SER A 692 43.91 18.98 7.60
C SER A 692 44.87 18.92 6.39
N ARG A 693 45.31 20.08 5.87
CA ARG A 693 46.27 20.15 4.77
C ARG A 693 47.67 19.67 5.18
N THR A 694 48.17 20.08 6.34
CA THR A 694 49.49 19.64 6.83
C THR A 694 49.49 18.15 7.17
N LEU A 695 48.42 17.62 7.76
CA LEU A 695 48.29 16.18 8.04
C LEU A 695 48.20 15.33 6.77
N SER A 696 47.46 15.79 5.76
CA SER A 696 47.35 15.10 4.47
C SER A 696 48.65 15.17 3.66
N GLN A 697 49.36 16.31 3.66
CA GLN A 697 50.69 16.43 3.08
C GLN A 697 51.72 15.55 3.79
N ARG A 698 51.70 15.48 5.13
CA ARG A 698 52.60 14.63 5.92
C ARG A 698 52.36 13.14 5.65
N ARG A 699 51.09 12.72 5.51
CA ARG A 699 50.74 11.35 5.05
C ARG A 699 51.20 11.08 3.62
N ARG A 700 51.05 12.06 2.71
CA ARG A 700 51.46 11.91 1.30
C ARG A 700 52.97 11.78 1.15
N ASN A 701 53.75 12.55 1.90
CA ASN A 701 55.21 12.43 1.92
C ASN A 701 55.68 11.11 2.54
N ARG A 702 55.00 10.61 3.58
CA ARG A 702 55.34 9.32 4.21
C ARG A 702 55.10 8.11 3.29
N ASN A 703 54.15 8.20 2.36
CA ASN A 703 53.94 7.15 1.35
C ASN A 703 54.98 7.17 0.20
N HIS A 704 55.83 8.19 0.13
CA HIS A 704 56.93 8.27 -0.84
C HIS A 704 58.28 7.78 -0.28
N SER A 705 58.39 7.65 1.04
CA SER A 705 59.58 7.13 1.73
C SER A 705 59.25 5.77 2.34
N GLU A 706 59.85 4.72 1.76
CA GLU A 706 59.88 3.33 2.24
C GLU A 706 58.62 2.47 2.09
N GLY A 707 58.79 1.33 1.40
CA GLY A 707 57.91 0.19 1.54
C GLY A 707 57.99 -0.34 2.97
N VAL A 708 56.82 -0.62 3.55
CA VAL A 708 56.72 -1.17 4.91
C VAL A 708 57.36 -2.56 4.93
N ASP A 709 58.50 -2.71 5.60
CA ASP A 709 59.12 -4.01 5.84
C ASP A 709 58.28 -4.80 6.86
N LEU A 710 57.79 -5.96 6.44
CA LEU A 710 56.93 -6.86 7.22
C LEU A 710 57.73 -7.99 7.87
N SER A 711 59.07 -7.97 7.79
CA SER A 711 59.94 -9.02 8.33
C SER A 711 59.92 -9.17 9.87
N GLY A 712 59.34 -8.21 10.60
CA GLY A 712 59.32 -8.19 12.07
C GLY A 712 58.03 -8.72 12.75
N GLN A 713 57.05 -9.24 11.99
CA GLN A 713 55.75 -9.60 12.56
C GLN A 713 55.72 -10.94 13.32
N ASP A 714 56.74 -11.78 13.16
CA ASP A 714 56.88 -13.10 13.81
C ASP A 714 57.93 -13.12 14.93
N GLN A 715 58.07 -12.03 15.69
CA GLN A 715 58.92 -12.05 16.88
C GLN A 715 58.13 -12.60 18.08
N ALA A 716 58.58 -13.74 18.62
CA ALA A 716 58.01 -14.36 19.81
C ALA A 716 57.99 -13.35 20.96
N LEU A 717 56.80 -13.12 21.53
CA LEU A 717 56.57 -12.19 22.63
C LEU A 717 57.54 -12.47 23.79
N ASP A 718 58.50 -11.57 23.97
CA ASP A 718 59.37 -11.58 25.14
C ASP A 718 58.57 -11.15 26.37
N ARG A 719 58.68 -11.95 27.41
CA ARG A 719 57.76 -12.01 28.54
C ARG A 719 58.19 -11.05 29.64
N GLU A 720 58.51 -9.80 29.31
CA GLU A 720 58.93 -8.78 30.28
C GLU A 720 58.36 -7.39 29.93
N SER A 721 57.09 -7.17 30.21
CA SER A 721 56.62 -5.85 30.69
C SER A 721 55.42 -6.03 31.60
N GLY A 722 55.67 -5.92 32.90
CA GLY A 722 54.72 -6.17 33.98
C GLY A 722 53.69 -5.07 34.14
N LEU A 723 52.67 -5.03 33.28
CA LEU A 723 51.46 -4.22 33.48
C LEU A 723 50.21 -5.08 33.27
N TRP A 724 49.97 -5.99 34.21
CA TRP A 724 48.68 -6.63 34.38
C TRP A 724 48.34 -6.65 35.86
N ILE A 725 47.36 -5.83 36.26
CA ILE A 725 46.87 -5.78 37.65
C ILE A 725 45.66 -6.73 37.74
N PRO A 726 45.68 -7.73 38.64
CA PRO A 726 44.59 -8.69 38.79
C PRO A 726 43.28 -8.05 39.31
N ALA A 727 42.15 -8.63 38.88
CA ALA A 727 40.79 -8.16 39.16
C ALA A 727 40.35 -8.15 40.64
N SER A 728 41.23 -8.51 41.57
CA SER A 728 41.00 -8.48 43.02
C SER A 728 41.33 -7.15 43.69
N GLU A 729 41.97 -6.20 42.98
CA GLU A 729 42.37 -4.89 43.55
C GLU A 729 41.39 -3.73 43.26
N HIS A 730 40.21 -4.01 42.68
CA HIS A 730 39.13 -3.03 42.60
C HIS A 730 38.15 -3.20 43.77
N GLN A 731 38.36 -2.50 44.88
CA GLN A 731 37.37 -2.38 45.97
C GLN A 731 36.87 -0.93 46.14
N GLY A 732 35.61 -0.74 45.76
CA GLY A 732 34.54 0.02 46.44
C GLY A 732 34.81 1.43 47.00
N ASN A 733 34.13 2.44 46.42
CA ASN A 733 33.27 3.31 47.22
C ASN A 733 32.18 4.00 46.38
N SER A 734 30.96 3.84 46.88
CA SER A 734 29.68 4.47 46.54
C SER A 734 29.74 5.99 46.41
N TYR A 735 28.89 6.59 45.57
CA TYR A 735 28.07 7.76 45.98
C TYR A 735 26.78 7.85 45.12
N GLU A 736 25.66 7.73 45.83
CA GLU A 736 24.31 8.13 45.43
C GLU A 736 24.12 9.66 45.56
N ASP A 737 23.29 10.22 44.66
CA ASP A 737 22.35 11.36 44.70
C ASP A 737 22.63 12.70 45.42
N ARG A 738 22.25 13.77 44.69
CA ARG A 738 21.57 15.05 45.03
C ARG A 738 22.30 16.29 44.51
N GLU A 739 21.69 17.39 44.09
CA GLU A 739 20.33 17.86 43.72
C GLU A 739 20.57 19.22 43.02
N ASP A 740 19.76 19.53 42.00
CA ASP A 740 19.28 20.83 41.49
C ASP A 740 20.14 22.11 41.48
N LEU A 741 20.12 22.81 40.33
CA LEU A 741 19.58 24.19 40.21
C LEU A 741 19.64 24.69 38.75
N ASP A 742 18.47 25.11 38.25
CA ASP A 742 18.22 25.82 36.99
C ASP A 742 18.87 27.22 36.96
N ASP A 743 19.22 27.72 35.76
CA ASP A 743 18.53 28.84 35.10
C ASP A 743 19.30 29.40 33.89
N ASP A 744 18.51 29.78 32.89
CA ASP A 744 18.85 30.49 31.65
C ASP A 744 19.66 31.79 31.89
N ILE A 745 20.40 32.27 30.86
CA ILE A 745 20.29 33.63 30.30
C ILE A 745 21.26 33.84 29.12
N ASN A 746 20.65 34.37 28.08
CA ASN A 746 21.15 34.90 26.82
C ASN A 746 21.91 36.23 27.00
N SER A 747 23.05 36.46 26.32
CA SER A 747 23.35 37.75 25.63
C SER A 747 24.81 37.84 25.12
N THR A 748 24.93 38.05 23.81
CA THR A 748 26.02 38.72 23.10
C THR A 748 26.27 40.16 23.58
N ILE A 749 27.52 40.64 23.53
CA ILE A 749 28.02 42.00 23.16
C ILE A 749 29.57 41.97 23.29
N ALA A 750 30.32 42.11 22.18
CA ALA A 750 31.17 43.27 21.79
C ALA A 750 32.40 43.50 22.72
N SER A 751 33.60 43.94 22.34
CA SER A 751 34.28 44.32 21.09
C SER A 751 35.72 44.74 21.50
N GLU A 752 36.68 44.65 20.56
CA GLU A 752 37.89 45.49 20.42
C GLU A 752 39.18 45.37 21.29
N HIS A 753 40.28 45.07 20.57
CA HIS A 753 41.59 45.74 20.47
C HIS A 753 42.51 45.98 21.70
N GLN A 754 43.68 45.31 21.73
CA GLN A 754 45.07 45.88 21.78
C GLN A 754 46.10 44.73 21.91
N ARG A 755 47.07 44.48 21.02
CA ARG A 755 48.26 45.20 20.49
C ARG A 755 49.58 44.83 21.21
N GLY A 756 50.57 44.42 20.40
CA GLY A 756 52.02 44.33 20.68
C GLY A 756 52.57 42.96 20.26
N ARG A 757 53.23 42.70 19.13
CA ARG A 757 54.16 43.39 18.20
C ARG A 757 55.59 43.61 18.74
N GLU A 758 56.49 42.73 18.25
CA GLU A 758 57.91 42.93 17.85
C GLU A 758 58.94 43.22 18.97
N ASP A 759 60.23 42.85 18.90
CA ASP A 759 61.16 42.43 17.83
C ASP A 759 62.34 41.66 18.46
N GLU A 760 63.07 40.85 17.67
CA GLU A 760 64.51 41.05 17.38
C GLU A 760 65.13 39.84 16.64
N ARG A 761 65.67 40.13 15.45
CA ARG A 761 66.63 39.28 14.72
C ARG A 761 68.04 39.64 15.18
N ILE A 762 68.91 38.63 15.26
CA ILE A 762 70.34 38.81 14.94
C ILE A 762 70.76 37.71 13.95
N VAL A 763 71.44 38.15 12.89
CA VAL A 763 71.94 37.40 11.74
C VAL A 763 73.44 37.15 11.91
N ALA A 764 73.90 35.94 11.58
CA ALA A 764 75.20 35.61 10.96
C ALA A 764 75.15 34.10 10.61
N ALA A 765 75.56 33.59 9.45
CA ALA A 765 76.35 34.11 8.34
C ALA A 765 75.84 33.51 7.01
#